data_AF-A0A9Q0BBN7-F1
#
_entry.id   AF-A0A9Q0BBN7-F1
#
_cell.length_a   1.000
_cell.length_b   1.000
_cell.length_c   1.000
_cell.angle_alpha   90.00
_cell.angle_beta   90.00
_cell.angle_gamma   90.00
#
_symmetry.space_group_name_H-M   'P 1'
#
loop_
_entity.id
_entity.type
_entity.pdbx_description
1 polymer ?
#
loop_
_entity_poly.entity_id
_entity_poly.type
_entity_poly.pdbx_seq_one_letter_code
_entity_poly.pdbx_strand_id
1 'polypeptide(L)'
;MYDGLPGDQRLPHDSGREVGIDALAKLGVLYYHLPEIDGVNQLAAERGYKNRDEIRVSPEAMGDVYEDKVKMFFHEHLHEDEEIRYIRGGQGYFDVRSKDDEWVRVLLAKDDLLILPPGIYHRFTTDESNVFGGTGHMGRSLVKCALSRGDFVVSVGRVFEDDLHDTPGRSENLLHAVCDVRSRESVLRPVQRALDHFGRIDVVANCSGYGVIGACEDQDEHDLRNQFETNFMGTVHIIHATLPYFRRQNGGRYLIFSSTSGALGVPGLGPYCATKYAVEVTEELEDWKHLNFPTTADDKKNEDYVVRMSDHAYKTGDRSPFGSMSPSSKPYGNGSGGSTLSSSVSKLDNSPMISILAYCASSISMTVAMVGTGAITACKQFGLIKALAPFESERAKKWFPISVLLVSMIYTGAKALQYLSVPVYTIFKNLTIIVIAYGEVLWFGGSVTPLSLVSFGLMVISSVVAAWADIQSALAGDFGTASSSDAVSTLNAGYAWMGMNVFCSASYLLSMRKVIKKMNFKDWDSMYYNNLLTIPVLLVLGLLTEDWSSANLARNFPPELRVRMGVGIVYSGLAAIFISYCSAWCIRVTSSTTYSMVGALNKLPIAISGLVFFSAPVTFGSVSAIAIGFVSGIIYALARVKQSSAAKDSLPMTRIPMSASSQSNKDAISASSSKLKPTGNVTQSYDDIVIIV
;
A
#
# COMPACT_ATOMS: atom_id res chain seq x y z
N MET A 1 -11.50 -38.26 -0.92
CA MET A 1 -11.46 -37.08 -0.02
C MET A 1 -10.01 -36.72 0.24
N TYR A 2 -9.66 -35.43 0.31
CA TYR A 2 -8.28 -34.99 0.60
C TYR A 2 -7.93 -35.17 2.09
N ASP A 3 -7.84 -36.42 2.56
CA ASP A 3 -7.15 -36.70 3.82
C ASP A 3 -5.65 -36.72 3.53
N GLY A 4 -4.98 -35.60 3.82
CA GLY A 4 -3.52 -35.49 3.66
C GLY A 4 -3.01 -35.49 2.22
N LEU A 5 -3.88 -35.30 1.23
CA LEU A 5 -3.51 -35.14 -0.18
C LEU A 5 -3.44 -33.65 -0.57
N PRO A 6 -2.44 -33.22 -1.36
CA PRO A 6 -2.36 -31.85 -1.86
C PRO A 6 -3.54 -31.55 -2.81
N GLY A 7 -4.23 -30.43 -2.60
CA GLY A 7 -5.36 -29.97 -3.43
C GLY A 7 -6.15 -28.83 -2.77
N ASP A 8 -6.95 -28.09 -3.56
CA ASP A 8 -7.81 -27.03 -3.05
C ASP A 8 -9.04 -27.63 -2.33
N GLN A 9 -9.14 -27.32 -1.04
CA GLN A 9 -10.15 -27.85 -0.13
C GLN A 9 -11.56 -27.33 -0.46
N ARG A 10 -11.63 -26.18 -1.14
CA ARG A 10 -12.85 -25.45 -1.54
C ARG A 10 -13.55 -26.01 -2.78
N LEU A 11 -12.91 -26.94 -3.50
CA LEU A 11 -13.49 -27.57 -4.69
C LEU A 11 -14.68 -28.46 -4.33
N PRO A 12 -15.75 -28.54 -5.14
CA PRO A 12 -16.74 -29.59 -4.98
C PRO A 12 -16.05 -30.96 -5.12
N HIS A 13 -16.36 -31.90 -4.23
CA HIS A 13 -15.93 -33.27 -4.40
C HIS A 13 -17.11 -34.08 -4.93
N ASP A 14 -16.87 -34.92 -5.94
CA ASP A 14 -17.86 -35.85 -6.45
C ASP A 14 -17.30 -37.26 -6.35
N SER A 15 -17.83 -38.04 -5.40
CA SER A 15 -17.52 -39.46 -5.23
C SER A 15 -18.36 -40.34 -6.16
N GLY A 16 -19.26 -39.76 -6.95
CA GLY A 16 -20.28 -40.44 -7.75
C GLY A 16 -21.43 -41.04 -6.92
N ARG A 17 -21.41 -40.86 -5.58
CA ARG A 17 -22.40 -41.38 -4.65
C ARG A 17 -23.11 -40.22 -3.95
N GLU A 18 -24.32 -39.93 -4.41
CA GLU A 18 -25.18 -38.93 -3.78
C GLU A 18 -25.66 -39.40 -2.39
N VAL A 19 -25.56 -38.51 -1.40
CA VAL A 19 -25.98 -38.78 -0.01
C VAL A 19 -27.15 -37.87 0.32
N GLY A 20 -28.35 -38.45 0.47
CA GLY A 20 -29.56 -37.69 0.81
C GLY A 20 -29.63 -37.30 2.30
N ILE A 21 -30.57 -36.40 2.62
CA ILE A 21 -30.81 -35.88 3.99
C ILE A 21 -31.09 -37.01 4.99
N ASP A 22 -31.79 -38.07 4.58
CA ASP A 22 -32.07 -39.23 5.44
C ASP A 22 -30.80 -39.97 5.90
N ALA A 23 -29.72 -39.92 5.11
CA ALA A 23 -28.44 -40.51 5.47
C ALA A 23 -27.67 -39.62 6.47
N LEU A 24 -27.78 -38.30 6.37
CA LEU A 24 -27.27 -37.35 7.38
C LEU A 24 -27.98 -37.53 8.72
N ALA A 25 -29.31 -37.69 8.70
CA ALA A 25 -30.09 -37.93 9.90
C ALA A 25 -29.68 -39.23 10.63
N LYS A 26 -29.28 -40.28 9.91
CA LYS A 26 -28.73 -41.52 10.50
C LYS A 26 -27.37 -41.34 11.18
N LEU A 27 -26.63 -40.29 10.81
CA LEU A 27 -25.40 -39.87 11.48
C LEU A 27 -25.68 -38.94 12.68
N GLY A 28 -26.96 -38.58 12.91
CA GLY A 28 -27.37 -37.63 13.94
C GLY A 28 -27.23 -36.17 13.52
N VAL A 29 -26.85 -35.89 12.26
CA VAL A 29 -26.74 -34.55 11.69
C VAL A 29 -28.11 -34.12 11.19
N LEU A 30 -28.62 -32.99 11.68
CA LEU A 30 -29.94 -32.47 11.30
C LEU A 30 -29.79 -31.23 10.44
N TYR A 31 -30.62 -31.12 9.41
CA TYR A 31 -30.64 -29.99 8.48
C TYR A 31 -32.01 -29.30 8.52
N TYR A 32 -31.99 -27.97 8.51
CA TYR A 32 -33.17 -27.11 8.41
C TYR A 32 -32.89 -25.96 7.45
N HIS A 33 -33.93 -25.48 6.78
CA HIS A 33 -33.90 -24.23 6.02
C HIS A 33 -34.80 -23.21 6.72
N LEU A 34 -34.20 -22.14 7.25
CA LEU A 34 -34.84 -21.14 8.11
C LEU A 34 -34.56 -19.73 7.55
N PRO A 35 -35.43 -19.21 6.66
CA PRO A 35 -35.25 -17.89 6.05
C PRO A 35 -35.42 -16.72 7.03
N GLU A 36 -36.09 -16.96 8.16
CA GLU A 36 -36.27 -15.96 9.21
C GLU A 36 -35.47 -16.33 10.46
N ILE A 37 -34.77 -15.33 11.01
CA ILE A 37 -33.91 -15.51 12.20
C ILE A 37 -34.72 -15.93 13.44
N ASP A 38 -36.00 -15.61 13.50
CA ASP A 38 -36.89 -15.97 14.60
C ASP A 38 -37.09 -17.49 14.70
N GLY A 39 -37.11 -18.20 13.56
CA GLY A 39 -37.12 -19.66 13.54
C GLY A 39 -35.84 -20.25 14.15
N VAL A 40 -34.68 -19.63 13.92
CA VAL A 40 -33.40 -20.03 14.53
C VAL A 40 -33.44 -19.77 16.05
N ASN A 41 -33.97 -18.63 16.47
CA ASN A 41 -34.08 -18.27 17.89
C ASN A 41 -35.01 -19.22 18.65
N GLN A 42 -36.14 -19.61 18.06
CA GLN A 42 -37.06 -20.58 18.64
C GLN A 42 -36.41 -21.96 18.79
N LEU A 43 -35.77 -22.46 17.73
CA LEU A 43 -35.08 -23.75 17.75
C LEU A 43 -33.95 -23.78 18.78
N ALA A 44 -33.20 -22.68 18.90
CA ALA A 44 -32.14 -22.54 19.89
C ALA A 44 -32.68 -22.57 21.34
N ALA A 45 -33.83 -21.92 21.58
CA ALA A 45 -34.49 -21.91 22.89
C ALA A 45 -35.08 -23.27 23.27
N GLU A 46 -35.72 -23.97 22.33
CA GLU A 46 -36.28 -25.32 22.53
C GLU A 46 -35.19 -26.34 22.89
N ARG A 47 -33.99 -26.19 22.32
CA ARG A 47 -32.84 -27.08 22.56
C ARG A 47 -31.91 -26.61 23.69
N GLY A 48 -32.18 -25.45 24.30
CA GLY A 48 -31.46 -24.98 25.48
C GLY A 48 -30.03 -24.47 25.22
N TYR A 49 -29.74 -23.96 24.01
CA TYR A 49 -28.43 -23.38 23.69
C TYR A 49 -28.19 -22.08 24.49
N LYS A 50 -27.00 -21.96 25.10
CA LYS A 50 -26.66 -20.85 26.00
C LYS A 50 -25.75 -19.79 25.37
N ASN A 51 -24.98 -20.17 24.35
CA ASN A 51 -23.94 -19.33 23.74
C ASN A 51 -24.25 -19.13 22.25
N ARG A 52 -23.91 -17.95 21.73
CA ARG A 52 -24.09 -17.61 20.31
C ARG A 52 -22.94 -16.73 19.85
N ASP A 53 -22.23 -17.20 18.84
CA ASP A 53 -21.16 -16.47 18.18
C ASP A 53 -21.51 -16.27 16.70
N GLU A 54 -21.12 -15.11 16.14
CA GLU A 54 -21.25 -14.82 14.72
C GLU A 54 -19.87 -14.54 14.14
N ILE A 55 -19.52 -15.24 13.06
CA ILE A 55 -18.24 -15.10 12.39
C ILE A 55 -18.46 -14.80 10.90
N ARG A 56 -17.73 -13.79 10.40
CA ARG A 56 -17.71 -13.45 8.97
C ARG A 56 -16.38 -13.86 8.36
N VAL A 57 -16.40 -14.94 7.59
CA VAL A 57 -15.21 -15.52 6.93
C VAL A 57 -15.08 -14.94 5.52
N SER A 58 -14.25 -13.91 5.37
CA SER A 58 -13.93 -13.29 4.06
C SER A 58 -12.55 -12.63 4.11
N PRO A 59 -11.84 -12.51 2.98
CA PRO A 59 -10.57 -11.78 2.92
C PRO A 59 -10.68 -10.35 3.48
N GLU A 60 -11.80 -9.66 3.24
CA GLU A 60 -12.05 -8.31 3.72
C GLU A 60 -12.28 -8.23 5.23
N ALA A 61 -12.96 -9.22 5.82
CA ALA A 61 -13.25 -9.24 7.25
C ALA A 61 -12.07 -9.75 8.10
N MET A 62 -11.24 -10.63 7.54
CA MET A 62 -10.18 -11.33 8.25
C MET A 62 -8.77 -10.84 7.89
N GLY A 63 -8.58 -10.13 6.76
CA GLY A 63 -7.28 -9.63 6.34
C GLY A 63 -6.25 -10.76 6.21
N ASP A 64 -5.03 -10.53 6.70
CA ASP A 64 -3.90 -11.45 6.54
C ASP A 64 -4.09 -12.80 7.26
N VAL A 65 -4.98 -12.89 8.27
CA VAL A 65 -5.26 -14.15 8.97
C VAL A 65 -6.31 -15.00 8.26
N TYR A 66 -6.90 -14.53 7.15
CA TYR A 66 -7.93 -15.25 6.41
C TYR A 66 -7.46 -16.65 5.99
N GLU A 67 -6.31 -16.74 5.32
CA GLU A 67 -5.79 -18.00 4.79
C GLU A 67 -5.47 -19.01 5.90
N ASP A 68 -4.89 -18.54 7.01
CA ASP A 68 -4.58 -19.38 8.16
C ASP A 68 -5.85 -19.83 8.90
N LYS A 69 -6.86 -18.96 9.00
CA LYS A 69 -8.15 -19.29 9.62
C LYS A 69 -8.96 -20.26 8.78
N VAL A 70 -8.99 -20.11 7.46
CA VAL A 70 -9.65 -21.07 6.54
C VAL A 70 -9.00 -22.45 6.64
N LYS A 71 -7.65 -22.51 6.65
CA LYS A 71 -6.92 -23.77 6.90
C LYS A 71 -7.23 -24.36 8.28
N MET A 72 -7.31 -23.51 9.30
CA MET A 72 -7.69 -23.91 10.65
C MET A 72 -9.11 -24.49 10.72
N PHE A 73 -10.08 -23.87 10.06
CA PHE A 73 -11.46 -24.39 9.99
C PHE A 73 -11.55 -25.72 9.23
N PHE A 74 -10.64 -25.96 8.28
CA PHE A 74 -10.58 -27.21 7.56
C PHE A 74 -9.84 -28.33 8.29
N HIS A 75 -9.14 -28.02 9.39
CA HIS A 75 -8.63 -29.07 10.27
C HIS A 75 -9.79 -29.81 10.94
N GLU A 76 -9.73 -31.14 10.84
CA GLU A 76 -10.68 -32.03 11.48
C GLU A 76 -10.68 -31.80 12.99
N HIS A 77 -11.87 -31.59 13.54
CA HIS A 77 -12.08 -31.47 14.97
C HIS A 77 -13.44 -32.05 15.36
N LEU A 78 -13.62 -32.29 16.65
CA LEU A 78 -14.87 -32.76 17.25
C LEU A 78 -15.20 -31.86 18.45
N HIS A 79 -16.48 -31.69 18.73
CA HIS A 79 -16.96 -31.03 19.95
C HIS A 79 -17.63 -32.05 20.86
N GLU A 80 -17.48 -31.88 22.18
CA GLU A 80 -18.11 -32.76 23.18
C GLU A 80 -19.61 -32.45 23.37
N ASP A 81 -20.06 -31.29 22.88
CA ASP A 81 -21.43 -30.80 22.95
C ASP A 81 -22.08 -30.71 21.56
N GLU A 82 -23.42 -30.62 21.53
CA GLU A 82 -24.18 -30.40 20.29
C GLU A 82 -23.91 -28.98 19.77
N GLU A 83 -23.72 -28.83 18.45
CA GLU A 83 -23.41 -27.55 17.85
C GLU A 83 -24.39 -27.19 16.72
N ILE A 84 -24.80 -25.92 16.68
CA ILE A 84 -25.69 -25.36 15.66
C ILE A 84 -24.92 -24.36 14.77
N ARG A 85 -25.02 -24.54 13.45
CA ARG A 85 -24.37 -23.71 12.43
C ARG A 85 -25.43 -23.17 11.49
N TYR A 86 -25.62 -21.85 11.49
CA TYR A 86 -26.59 -21.16 10.64
C TYR A 86 -25.87 -20.22 9.66
N ILE A 87 -26.19 -20.31 8.38
CA ILE A 87 -25.55 -19.53 7.33
C ILE A 87 -26.33 -18.24 7.07
N ARG A 88 -25.80 -17.11 7.56
CA ARG A 88 -26.43 -15.79 7.34
C ARG A 88 -26.24 -15.23 5.93
N GLY A 89 -25.28 -15.75 5.17
CA GLY A 89 -24.97 -15.28 3.82
C GLY A 89 -23.74 -15.99 3.23
N GLY A 90 -23.69 -16.07 1.90
CA GLY A 90 -22.67 -16.86 1.17
C GLY A 90 -23.01 -18.35 1.13
N GLN A 91 -22.01 -19.17 0.75
CA GLN A 91 -22.12 -20.62 0.69
C GLN A 91 -20.78 -21.28 1.05
N GLY A 92 -20.82 -22.53 1.50
CA GLY A 92 -19.63 -23.27 1.91
C GLY A 92 -19.92 -24.73 2.20
N TYR A 93 -18.87 -25.49 2.46
CA TYR A 93 -18.93 -26.93 2.71
C TYR A 93 -18.67 -27.24 4.18
N PHE A 94 -19.60 -27.98 4.78
CA PHE A 94 -19.39 -28.69 6.04
C PHE A 94 -19.17 -30.17 5.74
N ASP A 95 -17.95 -30.65 5.96
CA ASP A 95 -17.65 -32.07 5.84
C ASP A 95 -17.88 -32.73 7.21
N VAL A 96 -18.63 -33.83 7.23
CA VAL A 96 -18.86 -34.66 8.41
C VAL A 96 -18.37 -36.08 8.15
N ARG A 97 -17.79 -36.71 9.16
CA ARG A 97 -17.25 -38.07 9.04
C ARG A 97 -18.34 -39.10 9.34
N SER A 98 -18.52 -40.04 8.41
CA SER A 98 -19.48 -41.13 8.55
C SER A 98 -18.95 -42.25 9.47
N LYS A 99 -19.82 -43.20 9.84
CA LYS A 99 -19.44 -44.38 10.65
C LYS A 99 -18.47 -45.33 9.94
N ASP A 100 -18.43 -45.29 8.62
CA ASP A 100 -17.54 -46.10 7.79
C ASP A 100 -16.21 -45.38 7.49
N ASP A 101 -15.90 -44.34 8.26
CA ASP A 101 -14.71 -43.48 8.10
C ASP A 101 -14.68 -42.69 6.78
N GLU A 102 -15.81 -42.58 6.08
CA GLU A 102 -15.93 -41.83 4.83
C GLU A 102 -16.34 -40.37 5.06
N TRP A 103 -15.74 -39.52 4.24
CA TRP A 103 -16.12 -38.14 3.94
C TRP A 103 -17.54 -37.91 3.42
N VAL A 104 -18.44 -37.25 4.16
CA VAL A 104 -19.69 -36.67 3.61
C VAL A 104 -19.60 -35.15 3.56
N ARG A 105 -19.65 -34.53 2.37
CA ARG A 105 -19.66 -33.07 2.20
C ARG A 105 -21.07 -32.55 2.05
N VAL A 106 -21.40 -31.58 2.90
CA VAL A 106 -22.70 -30.91 2.91
C VAL A 106 -22.48 -29.49 2.42
N LEU A 107 -23.05 -29.14 1.27
CA LEU A 107 -23.10 -27.77 0.80
C LEU A 107 -24.21 -27.04 1.58
N LEU A 108 -23.87 -25.94 2.24
CA LEU A 108 -24.82 -25.06 2.90
C LEU A 108 -24.75 -23.67 2.27
N ALA A 109 -25.91 -23.07 2.01
CA ALA A 109 -26.07 -21.72 1.50
C ALA A 109 -26.83 -20.85 2.51
N LYS A 110 -27.01 -19.56 2.19
CA LYS A 110 -27.81 -18.63 3.00
C LYS A 110 -29.14 -19.28 3.43
N ASP A 111 -29.49 -19.05 4.69
CA ASP A 111 -30.70 -19.54 5.38
C ASP A 111 -30.70 -21.04 5.73
N ASP A 112 -29.66 -21.78 5.36
CA ASP A 112 -29.47 -23.14 5.81
C ASP A 112 -28.90 -23.21 7.24
N LEU A 113 -29.36 -24.23 7.96
CA LEU A 113 -28.96 -24.54 9.33
C LEU A 113 -28.59 -26.01 9.43
N LEU A 114 -27.44 -26.29 10.03
CA LEU A 114 -26.94 -27.64 10.32
C LEU A 114 -26.74 -27.81 11.83
N ILE A 115 -27.24 -28.90 12.38
CA ILE A 115 -26.98 -29.32 13.77
C ILE A 115 -26.07 -30.54 13.74
N LEU A 116 -24.94 -30.44 14.44
CA LEU A 116 -23.94 -31.49 14.59
C LEU A 116 -24.06 -32.15 15.97
N PRO A 117 -24.20 -33.48 16.05
CA PRO A 117 -24.30 -34.17 17.33
C PRO A 117 -22.94 -34.20 18.05
N PRO A 118 -22.95 -34.36 19.40
CA PRO A 118 -21.73 -34.56 20.18
C PRO A 118 -20.84 -35.66 19.63
N GLY A 119 -19.53 -35.40 19.55
CA GLY A 119 -18.52 -36.40 19.20
C GLY A 119 -18.39 -36.71 17.71
N ILE A 120 -19.06 -35.97 16.81
CA ILE A 120 -18.86 -36.12 15.36
C ILE A 120 -17.65 -35.32 14.89
N TYR A 121 -16.78 -35.96 14.11
CA TYR A 121 -15.71 -35.27 13.41
C TYR A 121 -16.27 -34.45 12.24
N HIS A 122 -15.88 -33.18 12.20
CA HIS A 122 -16.29 -32.28 11.14
C HIS A 122 -15.20 -31.26 10.82
N ARG A 123 -15.35 -30.61 9.66
CA ARG A 123 -14.53 -29.50 9.21
C ARG A 123 -15.33 -28.57 8.30
N PHE A 124 -14.88 -27.33 8.19
CA PHE A 124 -15.53 -26.31 7.37
C PHE A 124 -14.57 -25.69 6.36
N THR A 125 -15.06 -25.41 5.16
CA THR A 125 -14.37 -24.56 4.20
C THR A 125 -15.38 -23.75 3.40
N THR A 126 -14.96 -22.57 2.94
CA THR A 126 -15.70 -21.83 1.92
C THR A 126 -15.64 -22.60 0.60
N ASP A 127 -16.56 -22.36 -0.30
CA ASP A 127 -16.48 -22.95 -1.65
C ASP A 127 -15.72 -22.01 -2.61
N GLU A 128 -15.61 -22.39 -3.88
CA GLU A 128 -14.96 -21.55 -4.91
C GLU A 128 -15.78 -20.34 -5.38
N SER A 129 -16.93 -20.07 -4.75
CA SER A 129 -17.79 -18.94 -5.08
C SER A 129 -17.23 -17.62 -4.54
N ASN A 130 -16.00 -17.30 -4.91
CA ASN A 130 -15.51 -15.93 -4.90
C ASN A 130 -16.35 -15.11 -5.90
N VAL A 131 -17.31 -14.36 -5.39
CA VAL A 131 -18.27 -13.56 -6.16
C VAL A 131 -17.57 -12.43 -6.92
N PHE A 132 -17.33 -12.56 -8.24
CA PHE A 132 -17.10 -11.40 -9.13
C PHE A 132 -17.60 -11.62 -10.56
N GLY A 133 -18.18 -10.56 -11.12
CA GLY A 133 -18.91 -10.50 -12.39
C GLY A 133 -20.38 -10.19 -12.10
N GLY A 134 -20.85 -8.99 -12.45
CA GLY A 134 -22.21 -8.46 -12.20
C GLY A 134 -22.59 -8.18 -10.73
N THR A 135 -22.14 -9.03 -9.81
CA THR A 135 -22.45 -9.02 -8.36
C THR A 135 -21.29 -8.50 -7.49
N GLY A 136 -20.07 -8.47 -8.01
CA GLY A 136 -18.92 -7.86 -7.33
C GLY A 136 -19.00 -6.32 -7.23
N HIS A 137 -18.22 -5.70 -6.34
CA HIS A 137 -18.29 -4.27 -5.98
C HIS A 137 -18.45 -3.28 -7.15
N MET A 138 -17.65 -3.42 -8.22
CA MET A 138 -17.74 -2.55 -9.41
C MET A 138 -18.96 -2.88 -10.28
N GLY A 139 -19.25 -4.16 -10.52
CA GLY A 139 -20.40 -4.61 -11.29
C GLY A 139 -21.72 -4.18 -10.64
N ARG A 140 -21.87 -4.37 -9.32
CA ARG A 140 -23.06 -3.97 -8.58
C ARG A 140 -23.27 -2.45 -8.59
N SER A 141 -22.19 -1.67 -8.54
CA SER A 141 -22.26 -0.21 -8.66
C SER A 141 -22.71 0.23 -10.04
N LEU A 142 -22.22 -0.43 -11.10
CA LEU A 142 -22.64 -0.17 -12.48
C LEU A 142 -24.11 -0.53 -12.70
N VAL A 143 -24.55 -1.70 -12.24
CA VAL A 143 -25.95 -2.15 -12.28
C VAL A 143 -26.86 -1.17 -11.56
N LYS A 144 -26.51 -0.74 -10.34
CA LYS A 144 -27.30 0.25 -9.58
C LYS A 144 -27.41 1.59 -10.31
N CYS A 145 -26.33 2.06 -10.93
CA CYS A 145 -26.30 3.31 -11.67
C CYS A 145 -27.17 3.24 -12.95
N ALA A 146 -27.02 2.19 -13.74
CA ALA A 146 -27.82 1.96 -14.94
C ALA A 146 -29.32 1.85 -14.60
N LEU A 147 -29.67 1.05 -13.59
CA LEU A 147 -31.05 0.94 -13.12
C LEU A 147 -31.61 2.27 -12.59
N SER A 148 -30.79 3.10 -11.92
CA SER A 148 -31.25 4.43 -11.45
C SER A 148 -31.56 5.41 -12.59
N ARG A 149 -31.02 5.16 -13.79
CA ARG A 149 -31.31 5.93 -15.00
C ARG A 149 -32.48 5.36 -15.80
N GLY A 150 -33.05 4.24 -15.34
CA GLY A 150 -34.13 3.53 -16.01
C GLY A 150 -33.66 2.58 -17.11
N ASP A 151 -32.36 2.29 -17.21
CA ASP A 151 -31.82 1.38 -18.22
C ASP A 151 -32.25 -0.07 -17.94
N PHE A 152 -32.37 -0.86 -19.01
CA PHE A 152 -32.58 -2.30 -18.93
C PHE A 152 -31.24 -3.02 -18.72
N VAL A 153 -31.15 -3.82 -17.67
CA VAL A 153 -29.89 -4.44 -17.23
C VAL A 153 -30.05 -5.95 -17.12
N VAL A 154 -29.13 -6.68 -17.76
CA VAL A 154 -28.93 -8.10 -17.47
C VAL A 154 -27.71 -8.23 -16.57
N SER A 155 -27.94 -8.52 -15.29
CA SER A 155 -26.87 -8.75 -14.32
C SER A 155 -26.44 -10.22 -14.39
N VAL A 156 -25.15 -10.44 -14.60
CA VAL A 156 -24.57 -11.77 -14.81
C VAL A 156 -23.49 -12.07 -13.79
N GLY A 157 -23.55 -13.21 -13.09
CA GLY A 157 -22.54 -13.64 -12.11
C GLY A 157 -22.51 -15.16 -11.92
N ARG A 158 -21.52 -15.69 -11.19
CA ARG A 158 -21.40 -17.14 -10.96
C ARG A 158 -22.48 -17.71 -10.01
N VAL A 159 -23.09 -16.86 -9.19
CA VAL A 159 -24.17 -17.20 -8.24
C VAL A 159 -25.24 -16.10 -8.29
N PHE A 160 -26.50 -16.47 -8.03
CA PHE A 160 -27.60 -15.50 -7.87
C PHE A 160 -27.43 -14.73 -6.55
N GLU A 161 -27.49 -13.40 -6.58
CA GLU A 161 -27.63 -12.58 -5.37
C GLU A 161 -29.07 -12.03 -5.31
N ASP A 162 -29.84 -12.41 -4.29
CA ASP A 162 -31.23 -11.95 -4.10
C ASP A 162 -31.36 -10.50 -3.57
N ASP A 163 -30.25 -9.86 -3.18
CA ASP A 163 -30.24 -8.56 -2.49
C ASP A 163 -30.62 -7.33 -3.35
N LEU A 164 -31.00 -7.52 -4.62
CA LEU A 164 -31.46 -6.43 -5.49
C LEU A 164 -33.00 -6.40 -5.66
N HIS A 165 -33.72 -7.32 -5.03
CA HIS A 165 -35.18 -7.48 -5.17
C HIS A 165 -36.04 -6.47 -4.40
N ASP A 166 -35.47 -5.65 -3.51
CA ASP A 166 -36.26 -4.99 -2.45
C ASP A 166 -36.81 -3.59 -2.80
N THR A 167 -37.11 -3.30 -4.07
CA THR A 167 -37.82 -2.05 -4.45
C THR A 167 -38.92 -2.28 -5.49
N PRO A 168 -40.20 -1.96 -5.18
CA PRO A 168 -41.30 -2.05 -6.15
C PRO A 168 -41.01 -1.15 -7.37
N GLY A 169 -41.03 -1.72 -8.58
CA GLY A 169 -40.77 -1.01 -9.84
C GLY A 169 -39.36 -1.21 -10.44
N ARG A 170 -38.42 -1.83 -9.72
CA ARG A 170 -37.07 -2.15 -10.22
C ARG A 170 -36.97 -3.51 -10.93
N SER A 171 -37.98 -4.36 -10.78
CA SER A 171 -38.01 -5.74 -11.27
C SER A 171 -38.27 -5.90 -12.77
N GLU A 172 -38.85 -4.90 -13.44
CA GLU A 172 -39.14 -4.98 -14.89
C GLU A 172 -37.92 -4.66 -15.76
N ASN A 173 -36.99 -3.86 -15.24
CA ASN A 173 -35.79 -3.43 -15.97
C ASN A 173 -34.54 -4.22 -15.60
N LEU A 174 -34.64 -5.26 -14.77
CA LEU A 174 -33.52 -6.05 -14.29
C LEU A 174 -33.77 -7.55 -14.51
N LEU A 175 -32.87 -8.20 -15.25
CA LEU A 175 -32.84 -9.64 -15.42
C LEU A 175 -31.56 -10.21 -14.81
N HIS A 176 -31.67 -11.29 -14.04
CA HIS A 176 -30.52 -12.00 -13.50
C HIS A 176 -30.23 -13.26 -14.31
N ALA A 177 -28.95 -13.52 -14.59
CA ALA A 177 -28.53 -14.76 -15.21
C ALA A 177 -27.20 -15.26 -14.65
N VAL A 178 -27.09 -16.58 -14.51
CA VAL A 178 -25.83 -17.21 -14.09
C VAL A 178 -24.91 -17.34 -15.29
N CYS A 179 -23.65 -16.94 -15.10
CA CYS A 179 -22.62 -16.97 -16.13
C CYS A 179 -21.26 -17.24 -15.50
N ASP A 180 -20.57 -18.28 -15.99
CA ASP A 180 -19.14 -18.47 -15.77
C ASP A 180 -18.40 -18.11 -17.05
N VAL A 181 -17.66 -17.01 -17.02
CA VAL A 181 -16.95 -16.48 -18.20
C VAL A 181 -15.89 -17.44 -18.74
N ARG A 182 -15.38 -18.36 -17.91
CA ARG A 182 -14.42 -19.40 -18.32
C ARG A 182 -15.03 -20.37 -19.35
N SER A 183 -16.36 -20.49 -19.39
CA SER A 183 -17.08 -21.36 -20.34
C SER A 183 -17.83 -20.56 -21.39
N ARG A 184 -17.45 -20.71 -22.65
CA ARG A 184 -18.13 -20.07 -23.79
C ARG A 184 -19.62 -20.40 -23.85
N GLU A 185 -20.02 -21.64 -23.58
CA GLU A 185 -21.42 -22.06 -23.57
C GLU A 185 -22.21 -21.42 -22.42
N SER A 186 -21.55 -21.19 -21.29
CA SER A 186 -22.13 -20.47 -20.16
C SER A 186 -22.38 -19.01 -20.50
N VAL A 187 -21.50 -18.36 -21.26
CA VAL A 187 -21.63 -16.98 -21.73
C VAL A 187 -22.74 -16.79 -22.78
N LEU A 188 -23.00 -17.79 -23.64
CA LEU A 188 -24.04 -17.70 -24.67
C LEU A 188 -25.46 -17.65 -24.06
N ARG A 189 -25.69 -18.33 -22.95
CA ARG A 189 -27.00 -18.39 -22.27
C ARG A 189 -27.54 -17.03 -21.82
N PRO A 190 -26.79 -16.19 -21.06
CA PRO A 190 -27.26 -14.86 -20.67
C PRO A 190 -27.39 -13.92 -21.87
N VAL A 191 -26.53 -14.04 -22.90
CA VAL A 191 -26.65 -13.25 -24.13
C VAL A 191 -27.97 -13.57 -24.83
N GLN A 192 -28.32 -14.85 -24.97
CA GLN A 192 -29.59 -15.23 -25.58
C GLN A 192 -30.79 -14.78 -24.73
N ARG A 193 -30.72 -14.95 -23.41
CA ARG A 193 -31.77 -14.46 -22.50
C ARG A 193 -31.97 -12.94 -22.59
N ALA A 194 -30.89 -12.18 -22.72
CA ALA A 194 -30.96 -10.73 -22.91
C ALA A 194 -31.71 -10.37 -24.19
N LEU A 195 -31.42 -11.07 -25.29
CA LEU A 195 -32.06 -10.87 -26.58
C LEU A 195 -33.53 -11.31 -26.57
N ASP A 196 -33.85 -12.43 -25.95
CA ASP A 196 -35.22 -12.94 -25.86
C ASP A 196 -36.11 -12.02 -25.02
N HIS A 197 -35.56 -11.43 -23.96
CA HIS A 197 -36.32 -10.61 -23.01
C HIS A 197 -36.38 -9.13 -23.41
N PHE A 198 -35.24 -8.52 -23.77
CA PHE A 198 -35.15 -7.08 -24.09
C PHE A 198 -35.02 -6.79 -25.58
N GLY A 199 -34.89 -7.81 -26.44
CA GLY A 199 -34.84 -7.66 -27.90
C GLY A 199 -33.54 -7.11 -28.46
N ARG A 200 -32.66 -6.53 -27.62
CA ARG A 200 -31.40 -5.91 -28.03
C ARG A 200 -30.35 -5.88 -26.92
N ILE A 201 -29.09 -5.71 -27.32
CA ILE A 201 -27.95 -5.46 -26.42
C ILE A 201 -27.17 -4.27 -26.96
N ASP A 202 -27.12 -3.17 -26.21
CA ASP A 202 -26.43 -1.95 -26.62
C ASP A 202 -25.02 -1.83 -26.05
N VAL A 203 -24.84 -2.29 -24.80
CA VAL A 203 -23.58 -2.20 -24.08
C VAL A 203 -23.29 -3.53 -23.42
N VAL A 204 -22.05 -4.00 -23.55
CA VAL A 204 -21.54 -5.15 -22.81
C VAL A 204 -20.43 -4.66 -21.89
N ALA A 205 -20.70 -4.67 -20.60
CA ALA A 205 -19.73 -4.30 -19.57
C ALA A 205 -19.09 -5.57 -18.98
N ASN A 206 -17.79 -5.78 -19.22
CA ASN A 206 -17.07 -6.89 -18.64
C ASN A 206 -16.29 -6.46 -17.39
N CYS A 207 -16.85 -6.77 -16.22
CA CYS A 207 -16.20 -6.57 -14.92
C CYS A 207 -15.60 -7.86 -14.34
N SER A 208 -15.56 -8.97 -15.09
CA SER A 208 -15.05 -10.23 -14.57
C SER A 208 -13.52 -10.18 -14.49
N GLY A 209 -12.99 -10.44 -13.31
CA GLY A 209 -11.59 -10.75 -13.16
C GLY A 209 -11.16 -10.82 -11.71
N TYR A 210 -10.10 -11.56 -11.46
CA TYR A 210 -9.49 -11.69 -10.14
C TYR A 210 -7.98 -11.80 -10.27
N GLY A 211 -7.28 -11.44 -9.19
CA GLY A 211 -5.84 -11.60 -9.08
C GLY A 211 -5.50 -12.35 -7.81
N VAL A 212 -4.49 -13.20 -7.88
CA VAL A 212 -3.91 -13.85 -6.69
C VAL A 212 -2.66 -13.08 -6.30
N ILE A 213 -2.52 -12.76 -5.01
CA ILE A 213 -1.31 -12.12 -4.49
C ILE A 213 -0.29 -13.20 -4.15
N GLY A 214 0.89 -13.16 -4.76
CA GLY A 214 1.99 -14.08 -4.50
C GLY A 214 3.22 -13.79 -5.34
N ALA A 215 4.38 -14.25 -4.90
CA ALA A 215 5.58 -14.23 -5.73
C ALA A 215 5.35 -15.09 -6.98
N CYS A 216 5.89 -14.68 -8.13
CA CYS A 216 5.57 -15.35 -9.40
C CYS A 216 6.05 -16.80 -9.42
N GLU A 217 7.13 -17.09 -8.72
CA GLU A 217 7.71 -18.41 -8.52
C GLU A 217 6.93 -19.30 -7.54
N ASP A 218 6.11 -18.70 -6.67
CA ASP A 218 5.40 -19.39 -5.60
C ASP A 218 3.89 -19.54 -5.88
N GLN A 219 3.39 -19.00 -7.00
CA GLN A 219 1.98 -19.20 -7.40
C GLN A 219 1.77 -20.57 -8.00
N ASP A 220 0.71 -21.25 -7.53
CA ASP A 220 0.31 -22.54 -8.08
C ASP A 220 -0.09 -22.41 -9.56
N GLU A 221 0.25 -23.42 -10.36
CA GLU A 221 -0.06 -23.43 -11.79
C GLU A 221 -1.58 -23.34 -12.05
N HIS A 222 -2.40 -23.96 -11.18
CA HIS A 222 -3.84 -23.90 -11.25
C HIS A 222 -4.36 -22.47 -11.12
N ASP A 223 -3.85 -21.72 -10.14
CA ASP A 223 -4.24 -20.33 -9.90
C ASP A 223 -3.77 -19.39 -11.02
N LEU A 224 -2.58 -19.65 -11.56
CA LEU A 224 -2.07 -18.94 -12.73
C LEU A 224 -2.99 -19.16 -13.93
N ARG A 225 -3.33 -20.42 -14.25
CA ARG A 225 -4.21 -20.75 -15.37
C ARG A 225 -5.60 -20.18 -15.18
N ASN A 226 -6.19 -20.31 -13.99
CA ASN A 226 -7.53 -19.79 -13.74
C ASN A 226 -7.62 -18.26 -13.85
N GLN A 227 -6.55 -17.52 -13.51
CA GLN A 227 -6.47 -16.08 -13.75
C GLN A 227 -6.54 -15.78 -15.25
N PHE A 228 -5.82 -16.52 -16.09
CA PHE A 228 -5.89 -16.38 -17.56
C PHE A 228 -7.26 -16.79 -18.11
N GLU A 229 -7.83 -17.90 -17.64
CA GLU A 229 -9.13 -18.37 -18.07
C GLU A 229 -10.24 -17.36 -17.74
N THR A 230 -10.16 -16.71 -16.59
CA THR A 230 -11.19 -15.77 -16.14
C THR A 230 -10.98 -14.38 -16.75
N ASN A 231 -9.79 -13.82 -16.61
CA ASN A 231 -9.53 -12.42 -16.95
C ASN A 231 -9.39 -12.23 -18.46
N PHE A 232 -8.68 -13.14 -19.14
CA PHE A 232 -8.37 -13.03 -20.55
C PHE A 232 -9.34 -13.85 -21.41
N MET A 233 -9.37 -15.17 -21.24
CA MET A 233 -10.25 -16.03 -22.05
C MET A 233 -11.72 -15.69 -21.83
N GLY A 234 -12.12 -15.36 -20.60
CA GLY A 234 -13.47 -14.89 -20.30
C GLY A 234 -13.87 -13.64 -21.09
N THR A 235 -12.96 -12.67 -21.21
CA THR A 235 -13.15 -11.49 -22.06
C THR A 235 -13.34 -11.88 -23.53
N VAL A 236 -12.50 -12.79 -24.04
CA VAL A 236 -12.59 -13.30 -25.41
C VAL A 236 -13.91 -14.03 -25.65
N HIS A 237 -14.39 -14.85 -24.70
CA HIS A 237 -15.66 -15.56 -24.80
C HIS A 237 -16.85 -14.60 -24.90
N ILE A 238 -16.87 -13.55 -24.07
CA ILE A 238 -17.91 -12.50 -24.10
C ILE A 238 -17.94 -11.81 -25.46
N ILE A 239 -16.77 -11.41 -25.96
CA ILE A 239 -16.65 -10.76 -27.26
C ILE A 239 -17.12 -11.71 -28.37
N HIS A 240 -16.64 -12.96 -28.40
CA HIS A 240 -17.05 -13.94 -29.41
C HIS A 240 -18.56 -14.23 -29.40
N ALA A 241 -19.20 -14.21 -28.22
CA ALA A 241 -20.64 -14.44 -28.08
C ALA A 241 -21.48 -13.25 -28.57
N THR A 242 -21.01 -12.02 -28.36
CA THR A 242 -21.80 -10.80 -28.58
C THR A 242 -21.47 -10.08 -29.89
N LEU A 243 -20.25 -10.21 -30.39
CA LEU A 243 -19.80 -9.51 -31.60
C LEU A 243 -20.64 -9.83 -32.85
N PRO A 244 -21.02 -11.09 -33.15
CA PRO A 244 -21.87 -11.37 -34.31
C PRO A 244 -23.20 -10.63 -34.23
N TYR A 245 -23.73 -10.40 -33.03
CA TYR A 245 -24.94 -9.63 -32.81
C TYR A 245 -24.70 -8.13 -33.01
N PHE A 246 -23.61 -7.57 -32.45
CA PHE A 246 -23.21 -6.17 -32.69
C PHE A 246 -23.01 -5.84 -34.17
N ARG A 247 -22.43 -6.78 -34.93
CA ARG A 247 -22.29 -6.69 -36.39
C ARG A 247 -23.64 -6.68 -37.11
N ARG A 248 -24.59 -7.54 -36.71
CA ARG A 248 -25.93 -7.60 -37.32
C ARG A 248 -26.77 -6.36 -37.01
N GLN A 249 -26.71 -5.85 -35.79
CA GLN A 249 -27.46 -4.64 -35.40
C GLN A 249 -26.79 -3.34 -35.87
N ASN A 250 -25.57 -3.41 -36.41
CA ASN A 250 -24.79 -2.26 -36.87
C ASN A 250 -24.58 -1.21 -35.76
N GLY A 251 -24.34 -1.68 -34.53
CA GLY A 251 -24.21 -0.88 -33.32
C GLY A 251 -23.79 -1.72 -32.12
N GLY A 252 -23.30 -1.08 -31.06
CA GLY A 252 -22.93 -1.75 -29.80
C GLY A 252 -21.61 -1.22 -29.23
N ARG A 253 -21.46 -1.28 -27.90
CA ARG A 253 -20.25 -0.82 -27.20
C ARG A 253 -19.77 -1.86 -26.19
N TYR A 254 -18.45 -2.04 -26.13
CA TYR A 254 -17.80 -2.79 -25.06
C TYR A 254 -17.23 -1.84 -24.01
N LEU A 255 -17.49 -2.15 -22.75
CA LEU A 255 -16.84 -1.52 -21.60
C LEU A 255 -16.09 -2.62 -20.84
N ILE A 256 -14.80 -2.81 -21.13
CA ILE A 256 -14.00 -3.86 -20.52
C ILE A 256 -13.17 -3.24 -19.39
N PHE A 257 -13.24 -3.84 -18.21
CA PHE A 257 -12.52 -3.34 -17.05
C PHE A 257 -11.12 -3.96 -16.99
N SER A 258 -10.16 -3.18 -17.46
CA SER A 258 -8.74 -3.45 -17.25
C SER A 258 -8.26 -2.94 -15.88
N SER A 259 -6.97 -2.71 -15.72
CA SER A 259 -6.32 -2.23 -14.51
C SER A 259 -5.07 -1.44 -14.88
N THR A 260 -4.57 -0.59 -13.98
CA THR A 260 -3.20 -0.05 -14.11
C THR A 260 -2.17 -1.15 -14.25
N SER A 261 -2.47 -2.35 -13.72
CA SER A 261 -1.70 -3.59 -13.91
C SER A 261 -1.64 -4.11 -15.35
N GLY A 262 -2.46 -3.59 -16.26
CA GLY A 262 -2.40 -3.85 -17.71
C GLY A 262 -1.39 -2.98 -18.46
N ALA A 263 -0.85 -1.94 -17.81
CA ALA A 263 0.18 -1.06 -18.37
C ALA A 263 1.45 -1.00 -17.52
N LEU A 264 1.41 -1.44 -16.25
CA LEU A 264 2.53 -1.48 -15.32
C LEU A 264 2.51 -2.75 -14.46
N GLY A 265 3.63 -3.46 -14.38
CA GLY A 265 3.77 -4.62 -13.47
C GLY A 265 3.77 -4.21 -11.99
N VAL A 266 2.96 -4.89 -11.18
CA VAL A 266 2.89 -4.71 -9.72
C VAL A 266 3.52 -5.94 -9.02
N PRO A 267 4.50 -5.77 -8.12
CA PRO A 267 5.08 -6.87 -7.36
C PRO A 267 4.01 -7.65 -6.59
N GLY A 268 4.11 -8.98 -6.60
CA GLY A 268 3.12 -9.86 -5.97
C GLY A 268 1.87 -10.14 -6.82
N LEU A 269 1.76 -9.58 -8.03
CA LEU A 269 0.59 -9.76 -8.91
C LEU A 269 1.01 -10.13 -10.35
N GLY A 270 2.14 -10.82 -10.53
CA GLY A 270 2.73 -11.04 -11.87
C GLY A 270 1.78 -11.69 -12.87
N PRO A 271 1.19 -12.87 -12.57
CA PRO A 271 0.20 -13.50 -13.45
C PRO A 271 -1.02 -12.60 -13.72
N TYR A 272 -1.58 -11.97 -12.68
CA TYR A 272 -2.66 -11.00 -12.84
C TYR A 272 -2.30 -9.87 -13.81
N CYS A 273 -1.13 -9.24 -13.65
CA CYS A 273 -0.64 -8.21 -14.55
C CYS A 273 -0.56 -8.76 -15.98
N ALA A 274 0.05 -9.94 -16.17
CA ALA A 274 0.15 -10.57 -17.49
C ALA A 274 -1.23 -10.77 -18.15
N THR A 275 -2.25 -11.18 -17.38
CA THR A 275 -3.62 -11.27 -17.91
C THR A 275 -4.20 -9.93 -18.32
N LYS A 276 -3.95 -8.86 -17.55
CA LYS A 276 -4.46 -7.51 -17.87
C LYS A 276 -3.74 -6.88 -19.05
N TYR A 277 -2.43 -7.11 -19.20
CA TYR A 277 -1.71 -6.73 -20.42
C TYR A 277 -2.27 -7.45 -21.65
N ALA A 278 -2.61 -8.75 -21.53
CA ALA A 278 -3.22 -9.49 -22.62
C ALA A 278 -4.61 -8.94 -22.99
N VAL A 279 -5.39 -8.49 -22.01
CA VAL A 279 -6.69 -7.81 -22.23
C VAL A 279 -6.50 -6.48 -22.96
N GLU A 280 -5.59 -5.62 -22.51
CA GLU A 280 -5.29 -4.32 -23.17
C GLU A 280 -4.90 -4.51 -24.64
N VAL A 281 -3.98 -5.43 -24.93
CA VAL A 281 -3.56 -5.72 -26.32
C VAL A 281 -4.75 -6.20 -27.17
N THR A 282 -5.69 -6.94 -26.57
CA THR A 282 -6.90 -7.40 -27.27
C THR A 282 -7.84 -6.24 -27.59
N GLU A 283 -7.94 -5.25 -26.70
CA GLU A 283 -8.70 -4.01 -26.93
C GLU A 283 -8.06 -3.12 -28.01
N GLU A 284 -6.73 -3.17 -28.17
CA GLU A 284 -6.00 -2.33 -29.12
C GLU A 284 -6.01 -2.80 -30.58
N LEU A 285 -6.37 -4.06 -30.84
CA LEU A 285 -6.41 -4.65 -32.18
C LEU A 285 -7.32 -3.83 -33.13
N GLU A 286 -6.75 -3.34 -34.24
CA GLU A 286 -7.41 -2.42 -35.19
C GLU A 286 -8.71 -2.97 -35.81
N ASP A 287 -8.80 -4.30 -35.99
CA ASP A 287 -10.01 -4.97 -36.49
C ASP A 287 -11.26 -4.70 -35.63
N TRP A 288 -11.08 -4.34 -34.36
CA TRP A 288 -12.15 -4.03 -33.40
C TRP A 288 -12.47 -2.54 -33.34
N LYS A 289 -11.49 -1.67 -33.64
CA LYS A 289 -11.66 -0.22 -33.63
C LYS A 289 -12.56 0.27 -34.78
N HIS A 290 -12.63 -0.47 -35.89
CA HIS A 290 -13.52 -0.16 -37.03
C HIS A 290 -15.00 -0.54 -36.82
N LEU A 291 -15.34 -1.22 -35.72
CA LEU A 291 -16.73 -1.53 -35.34
C LEU A 291 -17.41 -0.42 -34.51
N ASN A 292 -16.71 0.68 -34.22
CA ASN A 292 -17.35 1.92 -33.81
C ASN A 292 -18.01 2.55 -35.04
N PHE A 293 -19.29 2.26 -35.25
CA PHE A 293 -20.07 2.78 -36.37
C PHE A 293 -20.11 4.32 -36.37
N PRO A 294 -20.09 4.97 -37.55
CA PRO A 294 -19.99 6.41 -37.67
C PRO A 294 -21.23 7.08 -37.07
N THR A 295 -21.01 7.95 -36.09
CA THR A 295 -22.01 8.91 -35.62
C THR A 295 -22.31 9.91 -36.73
N THR A 296 -23.60 10.12 -36.99
CA THR A 296 -24.12 11.13 -37.91
C THR A 296 -23.61 12.52 -37.54
N ALA A 297 -23.28 13.33 -38.56
CA ALA A 297 -22.41 14.50 -38.51
C ALA A 297 -22.89 15.71 -37.66
N ASP A 298 -24.01 15.62 -36.94
CA ASP A 298 -24.61 16.75 -36.22
C ASP A 298 -24.45 16.72 -34.69
N ASP A 299 -23.92 15.65 -34.09
CA ASP A 299 -23.74 15.54 -32.63
C ASP A 299 -22.30 15.81 -32.16
N LYS A 300 -21.71 16.94 -32.59
CA LYS A 300 -20.37 17.39 -32.15
C LYS A 300 -20.30 17.91 -30.71
N LYS A 301 -21.26 17.59 -29.83
CA LYS A 301 -21.30 18.11 -28.45
C LYS A 301 -21.46 17.10 -27.31
N ASN A 302 -21.57 15.80 -27.58
CA ASN A 302 -21.59 14.78 -26.52
C ASN A 302 -20.41 13.81 -26.69
N GLU A 303 -19.23 14.23 -26.24
CA GLU A 303 -18.14 13.31 -25.91
C GLU A 303 -18.43 12.67 -24.55
N ASP A 304 -19.27 11.64 -24.54
CA ASP A 304 -19.61 10.88 -23.33
C ASP A 304 -18.78 9.59 -23.20
N TYR A 305 -17.98 9.57 -22.14
CA TYR A 305 -17.40 8.46 -21.39
C TYR A 305 -16.71 7.32 -22.16
N VAL A 306 -15.57 7.64 -22.76
CA VAL A 306 -14.42 6.73 -22.72
C VAL A 306 -13.43 7.35 -21.74
N VAL A 307 -13.19 6.71 -20.60
CA VAL A 307 -12.06 7.10 -19.73
C VAL A 307 -10.79 6.66 -20.44
N ARG A 308 -10.33 7.47 -21.39
CA ARG A 308 -8.97 7.39 -21.92
C ARG A 308 -8.08 8.13 -20.94
N MET A 309 -7.19 7.40 -20.26
CA MET A 309 -5.97 8.04 -19.77
C MET A 309 -5.17 8.47 -21.01
N SER A 310 -4.66 9.69 -20.97
CA SER A 310 -4.09 10.39 -22.12
C SER A 310 -2.79 9.75 -22.61
N ASP A 311 -2.77 9.30 -23.87
CA ASP A 311 -1.56 8.93 -24.61
C ASP A 311 -1.05 10.09 -25.47
N HIS A 312 0.22 10.45 -25.29
CA HIS A 312 0.97 11.19 -26.31
C HIS A 312 1.78 10.23 -27.18
N ALA A 313 1.16 9.88 -28.31
CA ALA A 313 1.70 9.60 -29.64
C ALA A 313 3.00 8.77 -29.78
N TYR A 314 2.86 7.57 -30.34
CA TYR A 314 3.90 6.96 -31.18
C TYR A 314 3.37 6.71 -32.59
N LYS A 315 4.07 7.28 -33.57
CA LYS A 315 3.88 7.02 -35.00
C LYS A 315 4.48 5.66 -35.33
N THR A 316 3.72 4.89 -36.09
CA THR A 316 4.03 3.58 -36.66
C THR A 316 5.22 3.63 -37.63
N GLY A 317 6.01 2.55 -37.61
CA GLY A 317 7.11 2.32 -38.54
C GLY A 317 7.66 0.90 -38.41
N ASP A 318 7.05 -0.02 -39.17
CA ASP A 318 7.67 -1.17 -39.84
C ASP A 318 8.48 -2.21 -39.01
N ARG A 319 7.93 -3.43 -38.83
CA ARG A 319 8.37 -4.65 -39.57
C ARG A 319 7.71 -5.95 -39.13
N SER A 320 7.52 -6.77 -40.16
CA SER A 320 6.86 -8.07 -40.37
C SER A 320 6.92 -9.20 -39.31
N PRO A 321 5.92 -10.11 -39.34
CA PRO A 321 5.85 -11.33 -38.54
C PRO A 321 6.61 -12.50 -39.20
N PHE A 322 7.05 -13.47 -38.39
CA PHE A 322 7.68 -14.76 -38.72
C PHE A 322 9.22 -14.86 -38.78
N GLY A 323 9.73 -15.83 -38.00
CA GLY A 323 11.06 -16.47 -38.11
C GLY A 323 11.87 -16.32 -36.81
N SER A 324 12.33 -17.35 -36.11
CA SER A 324 12.38 -18.79 -36.34
C SER A 324 12.60 -19.51 -35.01
N MET A 325 11.90 -20.62 -34.79
CA MET A 325 12.01 -21.50 -33.64
C MET A 325 12.87 -22.71 -34.00
N SER A 326 13.95 -23.01 -33.25
CA SER A 326 14.58 -24.34 -33.14
C SER A 326 15.82 -24.38 -32.21
N PRO A 327 16.26 -25.55 -31.71
CA PRO A 327 16.00 -25.93 -30.32
C PRO A 327 17.22 -26.46 -29.53
N SER A 328 16.96 -26.84 -28.27
CA SER A 328 17.57 -27.98 -27.55
C SER A 328 18.85 -27.80 -26.72
N SER A 329 18.74 -28.34 -25.50
CA SER A 329 19.69 -29.17 -24.74
C SER A 329 20.37 -28.57 -23.50
N LYS A 330 19.99 -29.12 -22.33
CA LYS A 330 20.86 -29.23 -21.15
C LYS A 330 21.96 -30.29 -21.42
N PRO A 331 23.06 -30.30 -20.66
CA PRO A 331 23.10 -31.22 -19.53
C PRO A 331 23.76 -30.68 -18.24
N TYR A 332 23.46 -31.38 -17.15
CA TYR A 332 24.01 -31.28 -15.80
C TYR A 332 25.55 -31.46 -15.75
N GLY A 333 26.20 -30.80 -14.79
CA GLY A 333 27.59 -31.05 -14.40
C GLY A 333 27.94 -30.38 -13.07
N ASN A 334 28.16 -31.19 -12.05
CA ASN A 334 28.43 -30.86 -10.66
C ASN A 334 29.89 -30.37 -10.46
N GLY A 335 30.11 -29.33 -9.66
CA GLY A 335 31.43 -28.77 -9.37
C GLY A 335 31.42 -27.91 -8.11
N SER A 336 31.82 -28.54 -7.00
CA SER A 336 31.90 -28.03 -5.64
C SER A 336 32.94 -26.93 -5.41
N GLY A 337 32.60 -25.95 -4.55
CA GLY A 337 33.55 -25.27 -3.68
C GLY A 337 33.66 -23.75 -3.85
N GLY A 338 32.98 -22.98 -2.99
CA GLY A 338 33.33 -21.57 -2.76
C GLY A 338 32.19 -20.65 -2.36
N SER A 339 32.19 -20.24 -1.07
CA SER A 339 31.51 -19.07 -0.48
C SER A 339 29.99 -19.13 -0.22
N THR A 340 29.64 -19.75 0.90
CA THR A 340 28.36 -19.68 1.64
C THR A 340 28.11 -18.30 2.30
N LEU A 341 28.36 -17.20 1.58
CA LEU A 341 28.01 -15.84 2.03
C LEU A 341 27.25 -15.03 0.95
N SER A 342 27.15 -15.54 -0.28
CA SER A 342 26.52 -14.83 -1.40
C SER A 342 25.01 -15.08 -1.53
N SER A 343 24.47 -16.18 -0.97
CA SER A 343 23.08 -16.60 -1.21
C SER A 343 22.05 -15.93 -0.30
N SER A 344 22.47 -15.38 0.84
CA SER A 344 21.58 -14.65 1.76
C SER A 344 21.49 -13.15 1.43
N VAL A 345 22.38 -12.63 0.58
CA VAL A 345 22.35 -11.24 0.11
C VAL A 345 21.51 -11.10 -1.16
N SER A 346 21.38 -12.16 -1.97
CA SER A 346 20.67 -12.12 -3.26
C SER A 346 19.14 -12.21 -3.19
N LYS A 347 18.55 -12.48 -2.02
CA LYS A 347 17.07 -12.58 -1.85
C LYS A 347 16.39 -11.27 -1.44
N LEU A 348 17.16 -10.20 -1.17
CA LEU A 348 16.64 -8.87 -0.81
C LEU A 348 16.65 -7.86 -1.97
N ASP A 349 17.05 -8.28 -3.18
CA ASP A 349 17.22 -7.40 -4.35
C ASP A 349 16.04 -7.38 -5.33
N ASN A 350 14.92 -8.05 -5.03
CA ASN A 350 13.81 -8.22 -5.96
C ASN A 350 12.59 -7.32 -5.69
N SER A 351 12.82 -6.07 -5.27
CA SER A 351 11.86 -4.99 -5.54
C SER A 351 12.46 -4.09 -6.61
N PRO A 352 11.86 -4.00 -7.82
CA PRO A 352 12.35 -3.08 -8.83
C PRO A 352 12.39 -1.65 -8.31
N MET A 353 11.44 -1.21 -7.45
CA MET A 353 11.49 0.13 -6.84
C MET A 353 12.64 0.32 -5.84
N ILE A 354 13.04 -0.70 -5.08
CA ILE A 354 14.08 -0.60 -4.04
C ILE A 354 15.49 -0.82 -4.62
N SER A 355 15.63 -1.70 -5.61
CA SER A 355 16.87 -1.89 -6.36
C SER A 355 17.13 -0.71 -7.32
N ILE A 356 16.07 -0.11 -7.89
CA ILE A 356 16.13 1.21 -8.55
C ILE A 356 16.46 2.31 -7.54
N LEU A 357 15.91 2.33 -6.31
CA LEU A 357 16.30 3.34 -5.32
C LEU A 357 17.77 3.22 -4.90
N ALA A 358 18.33 2.01 -4.83
CA ALA A 358 19.73 1.78 -4.49
C ALA A 358 20.69 2.17 -5.62
N TYR A 359 20.31 1.94 -6.88
CA TYR A 359 21.13 2.27 -8.07
C TYR A 359 20.88 3.69 -8.62
N CYS A 360 19.69 4.25 -8.40
CA CYS A 360 19.27 5.56 -8.88
C CYS A 360 19.37 6.66 -7.82
N ALA A 361 19.57 6.37 -6.53
CA ALA A 361 19.81 7.44 -5.56
C ALA A 361 21.10 8.22 -5.89
N SER A 362 22.18 7.55 -6.29
CA SER A 362 23.41 8.25 -6.71
C SER A 362 23.25 8.90 -8.08
N SER A 363 22.72 8.18 -9.09
CA SER A 363 22.55 8.72 -10.45
C SER A 363 21.56 9.90 -10.53
N ILE A 364 20.42 9.82 -9.84
CA ILE A 364 19.43 10.91 -9.76
C ILE A 364 20.00 12.06 -8.93
N SER A 365 20.55 11.79 -7.73
CA SER A 365 21.08 12.88 -6.89
C SER A 365 22.29 13.57 -7.53
N MET A 366 23.11 12.83 -8.27
CA MET A 366 24.24 13.37 -9.01
C MET A 366 23.76 14.18 -10.20
N THR A 367 22.74 13.72 -10.92
CA THR A 367 22.16 14.50 -12.02
C THR A 367 21.45 15.74 -11.52
N VAL A 368 20.71 15.67 -10.40
CA VAL A 368 20.14 16.83 -9.70
C VAL A 368 21.25 17.82 -9.34
N ALA A 369 22.37 17.34 -8.78
CA ALA A 369 23.49 18.18 -8.42
C ALA A 369 24.18 18.82 -9.63
N MET A 370 24.37 18.07 -10.73
CA MET A 370 24.93 18.58 -11.98
C MET A 370 24.00 19.59 -12.68
N VAL A 371 22.72 19.25 -12.84
CA VAL A 371 21.69 20.12 -13.44
C VAL A 371 21.52 21.37 -12.59
N GLY A 372 21.48 21.25 -11.27
CA GLY A 372 21.43 22.39 -10.36
C GLY A 372 22.64 23.32 -10.48
N THR A 373 23.85 22.75 -10.57
CA THR A 373 25.09 23.53 -10.73
C THR A 373 25.15 24.20 -12.11
N GLY A 374 24.77 23.49 -13.17
CA GLY A 374 24.70 23.99 -14.55
C GLY A 374 23.68 25.12 -14.69
N ALA A 375 22.48 24.96 -14.12
CA ALA A 375 21.43 25.97 -14.13
C ALA A 375 21.86 27.25 -13.41
N ILE A 376 22.49 27.15 -12.23
CA ILE A 376 23.01 28.32 -11.51
C ILE A 376 24.09 29.04 -12.34
N THR A 377 24.99 28.29 -12.97
CA THR A 377 26.07 28.85 -13.80
C THR A 377 25.52 29.53 -15.04
N ALA A 378 24.53 28.94 -15.71
CA ALA A 378 23.82 29.53 -16.84
C ALA A 378 23.07 30.81 -16.42
N CYS A 379 22.32 30.79 -15.32
CA CYS A 379 21.62 31.97 -14.79
C CYS A 379 22.56 33.11 -14.41
N LYS A 380 23.79 32.82 -13.96
CA LYS A 380 24.84 33.83 -13.78
C LYS A 380 25.29 34.41 -15.11
N GLN A 381 25.50 33.57 -16.13
CA GLN A 381 25.95 33.99 -17.46
C GLN A 381 24.90 34.83 -18.19
N PHE A 382 23.61 34.55 -18.00
CA PHE A 382 22.50 35.35 -18.51
C PHE A 382 22.17 36.59 -17.66
N GLY A 383 22.93 36.87 -16.60
CA GLY A 383 22.75 38.05 -15.75
C GLY A 383 21.51 38.04 -14.85
N LEU A 384 20.80 36.91 -14.75
CA LEU A 384 19.64 36.71 -13.88
C LEU A 384 20.03 36.66 -12.40
N ILE A 385 21.23 36.15 -12.09
CA ILE A 385 21.79 36.13 -10.73
C ILE A 385 22.95 37.12 -10.65
N LYS A 386 22.71 38.29 -10.06
CA LYS A 386 23.70 39.38 -9.94
C LYS A 386 24.74 39.16 -8.84
N ALA A 387 24.54 38.19 -7.93
CA ALA A 387 25.32 38.05 -6.69
C ALA A 387 25.59 36.59 -6.30
N LEU A 388 26.26 35.83 -7.18
CA LEU A 388 26.89 34.55 -6.81
C LEU A 388 28.36 34.79 -6.47
N ALA A 389 28.78 34.43 -5.25
CA ALA A 389 30.17 34.56 -4.86
C ALA A 389 31.08 33.72 -5.78
N PRO A 390 32.31 34.18 -6.10
CA PRO A 390 33.27 33.34 -6.80
C PRO A 390 33.58 32.08 -5.98
N PHE A 391 33.95 31.00 -6.68
CA PHE A 391 34.36 29.77 -6.02
C PHE A 391 35.66 30.01 -5.24
N GLU A 392 35.63 29.74 -3.94
CA GLU A 392 36.78 29.88 -3.05
C GLU A 392 37.10 28.50 -2.43
N SER A 393 38.33 28.03 -2.60
CA SER A 393 38.77 26.72 -2.10
C SER A 393 38.64 26.60 -0.57
N GLU A 394 38.94 27.66 0.17
CA GLU A 394 38.83 27.67 1.64
C GLU A 394 37.38 27.54 2.12
N ARG A 395 36.43 28.12 1.38
CA ARG A 395 35.00 27.95 1.63
C ARG A 395 34.55 26.53 1.32
N ALA A 396 35.04 25.99 0.19
CA ALA A 396 34.74 24.63 -0.23
C ALA A 396 35.19 23.60 0.82
N LYS A 397 36.42 23.72 1.34
CA LYS A 397 36.95 22.83 2.39
C LYS A 397 36.10 22.84 3.66
N LYS A 398 35.60 24.02 4.06
CA LYS A 398 34.72 24.15 5.23
C LYS A 398 33.32 23.59 4.99
N TRP A 399 32.85 23.61 3.75
CA TRP A 399 31.54 23.08 3.36
C TRP A 399 31.56 21.57 3.06
N PHE A 400 32.70 21.02 2.63
CA PHE A 400 32.83 19.63 2.23
C PHE A 400 32.30 18.61 3.27
N PRO A 401 32.55 18.76 4.59
CA PRO A 401 31.96 17.86 5.59
C PRO A 401 30.42 17.84 5.58
N ILE A 402 29.77 18.96 5.23
CA ILE A 402 28.32 19.05 5.11
C ILE A 402 27.83 18.22 3.92
N SER A 403 28.53 18.28 2.79
CA SER A 403 28.23 17.45 1.62
C SER A 403 28.40 15.96 1.91
N VAL A 404 29.42 15.58 2.69
CA VAL A 404 29.56 14.20 3.18
C VAL A 404 28.38 13.79 4.05
N LEU A 405 27.97 14.64 5.00
CA LEU A 405 26.80 14.37 5.86
C LEU A 405 25.49 14.28 5.06
N LEU A 406 25.32 15.09 4.00
CA LEU A 406 24.17 15.02 3.10
C LEU A 406 24.10 13.67 2.39
N VAL A 407 25.20 13.23 1.78
CA VAL A 407 25.25 11.93 1.09
C VAL A 407 25.06 10.78 2.07
N SER A 408 25.71 10.83 3.24
CA SER A 408 25.52 9.84 4.30
C SER A 408 24.06 9.79 4.79
N MET A 409 23.39 10.93 4.91
CA MET A 409 21.96 11.00 5.26
C MET A 409 21.09 10.33 4.19
N ILE A 410 21.36 10.57 2.91
CA ILE A 410 20.62 9.95 1.79
C ILE A 410 20.85 8.44 1.79
N TYR A 411 22.11 8.00 1.91
CA TYR A 411 22.48 6.58 1.89
C TYR A 411 21.88 5.80 3.08
N THR A 412 22.06 6.32 4.29
CA THR A 412 21.51 5.68 5.51
C THR A 412 19.99 5.70 5.53
N GLY A 413 19.36 6.75 4.98
CA GLY A 413 17.91 6.81 4.79
C GLY A 413 17.40 5.77 3.80
N ALA A 414 18.07 5.61 2.66
CA ALA A 414 17.75 4.59 1.68
C ALA A 414 17.90 3.19 2.27
N LYS A 415 19.02 2.91 2.96
CA LYS A 415 19.26 1.63 3.65
C LYS A 415 18.23 1.35 4.74
N ALA A 416 17.81 2.34 5.53
CA ALA A 416 16.76 2.16 6.51
C ALA A 416 15.42 1.76 5.87
N LEU A 417 15.05 2.37 4.74
CA LEU A 417 13.84 2.04 3.98
C LEU A 417 13.89 0.67 3.28
N GLN A 418 15.07 0.05 3.15
CA GLN A 418 15.16 -1.34 2.67
C GLN A 418 14.64 -2.36 3.70
N TYR A 419 14.68 -2.02 4.99
CA TYR A 419 14.35 -2.93 6.09
C TYR A 419 13.13 -2.48 6.90
N LEU A 420 12.80 -1.19 6.93
CA LEU A 420 11.70 -0.61 7.70
C LEU A 420 10.57 -0.14 6.78
N SER A 421 9.32 -0.30 7.23
CA SER A 421 8.17 0.25 6.53
C SER A 421 8.18 1.78 6.53
N VAL A 422 7.53 2.39 5.52
CA VAL A 422 7.47 3.85 5.36
C VAL A 422 6.80 4.55 6.57
N PRO A 423 5.73 4.01 7.18
CA PRO A 423 5.14 4.57 8.40
C PRO A 423 6.09 4.52 9.59
N VAL A 424 6.75 3.38 9.84
CA VAL A 424 7.74 3.24 10.93
C VAL A 424 8.94 4.18 10.72
N TYR A 425 9.47 4.26 9.50
CA TYR A 425 10.51 5.23 9.13
C TYR A 425 10.08 6.68 9.43
N THR A 426 8.81 7.01 9.22
CA THR A 426 8.26 8.34 9.50
C THR A 426 8.22 8.65 10.99
N ILE A 427 7.96 7.68 11.87
CA ILE A 427 8.03 7.85 13.33
C ILE A 427 9.43 8.32 13.74
N PHE A 428 10.48 7.60 13.31
CA PHE A 428 11.86 7.97 13.65
C PHE A 428 12.30 9.29 13.01
N LYS A 429 11.80 9.62 11.81
CA LYS A 429 12.03 10.95 11.22
C LYS A 429 11.37 12.06 12.05
N ASN A 430 10.18 11.84 12.59
CA ASN A 430 9.54 12.79 13.50
C ASN A 430 10.30 12.89 14.84
N LEU A 431 10.84 11.77 15.35
CA LEU A 431 11.70 11.76 16.53
C LEU A 431 13.00 12.56 16.31
N THR A 432 13.51 12.58 15.07
CA THR A 432 14.70 13.37 14.69
C THR A 432 14.48 14.87 14.96
N ILE A 433 13.24 15.38 14.91
CA ILE A 433 12.92 16.78 15.21
C ILE A 433 13.30 17.11 16.66
N ILE A 434 13.05 16.20 17.60
CA ILE A 434 13.40 16.37 19.01
C ILE A 434 14.92 16.39 19.17
N VAL A 435 15.62 15.46 18.52
CA VAL A 435 17.10 15.40 18.53
C VAL A 435 17.69 16.70 17.97
N ILE A 436 17.14 17.22 16.88
CA ILE A 436 17.57 18.50 16.29
C ILE A 436 17.29 19.66 17.24
N ALA A 437 16.13 19.70 17.88
CA ALA A 437 15.78 20.76 18.82
C ALA A 437 16.77 20.85 20.00
N TYR A 438 17.11 19.71 20.61
CA TYR A 438 18.12 19.67 21.67
C TYR A 438 19.54 19.90 21.13
N GLY A 439 19.85 19.42 19.92
CA GLY A 439 21.12 19.71 19.26
C GLY A 439 21.30 21.20 18.96
N GLU A 440 20.22 21.91 18.61
CA GLU A 440 20.25 23.37 18.44
C GLU A 440 20.57 24.08 19.75
N VAL A 441 19.98 23.64 20.86
CA VAL A 441 20.30 24.18 22.20
C VAL A 441 21.77 23.96 22.54
N LEU A 442 22.32 22.78 22.26
CA LEU A 442 23.72 22.46 22.52
C LEU A 442 24.68 23.32 21.68
N TRP A 443 24.36 23.59 20.41
CA TRP A 443 25.27 24.24 19.46
C TRP A 443 25.15 25.76 19.40
N PHE A 444 23.95 26.29 19.60
CA PHE A 444 23.65 27.72 19.45
C PHE A 444 23.17 28.39 20.75
N GLY A 445 22.96 27.61 21.81
CA GLY A 445 22.34 28.08 23.05
C GLY A 445 20.83 28.30 22.89
N GLY A 446 20.16 28.59 24.00
CA GLY A 446 18.71 28.77 24.09
C GLY A 446 18.03 27.68 24.90
N SER A 447 16.71 27.55 24.75
CA SER A 447 15.93 26.51 25.43
C SER A 447 14.79 26.02 24.55
N VAL A 448 14.48 24.72 24.65
CA VAL A 448 13.28 24.16 24.06
C VAL A 448 12.11 24.50 24.98
N THR A 449 11.20 25.37 24.55
CA THR A 449 10.03 25.72 25.37
C THR A 449 9.11 24.51 25.52
N PRO A 450 8.44 24.34 26.68
CA PRO A 450 7.49 23.24 26.90
C PRO A 450 6.42 23.14 25.79
N LEU A 451 5.93 24.28 25.29
CA LEU A 451 4.94 24.32 24.22
C LEU A 451 5.47 23.75 22.89
N SER A 452 6.76 23.95 22.59
CA SER A 452 7.41 23.31 21.43
C SER A 452 7.56 21.81 21.63
N LEU A 453 7.89 21.37 22.85
CA LEU A 453 8.00 19.94 23.16
C LEU A 453 6.66 19.21 23.02
N VAL A 454 5.57 19.83 23.49
CA VAL A 454 4.20 19.31 23.29
C VAL A 454 3.89 19.14 21.81
N SER A 455 4.23 20.14 20.98
CA SER A 455 4.08 20.02 19.53
C SER A 455 4.86 18.84 18.96
N PHE A 456 6.14 18.68 19.30
CA PHE A 456 6.94 17.56 18.79
C PHE A 456 6.38 16.20 19.24
N GLY A 457 5.92 16.10 20.49
CA GLY A 457 5.25 14.91 21.00
C GLY A 457 3.99 14.58 20.20
N LEU A 458 3.13 15.56 19.93
CA LEU A 458 1.94 15.37 19.08
C LEU A 458 2.30 14.96 17.65
N MET A 459 3.40 15.45 17.09
CA MET A 459 3.87 15.04 15.76
C MET A 459 4.31 13.58 15.74
N VAL A 460 4.98 13.11 16.80
CA VAL A 460 5.34 11.70 16.95
C VAL A 460 4.09 10.84 17.13
N ILE A 461 3.14 11.26 17.97
CA ILE A 461 1.87 10.57 18.18
C ILE A 461 1.09 10.44 16.86
N SER A 462 1.01 11.50 16.06
CA SER A 462 0.40 11.47 14.72
C SER A 462 1.00 10.36 13.85
N SER A 463 2.33 10.25 13.78
CA SER A 463 2.98 9.19 13.00
C SER A 463 2.79 7.78 13.60
N VAL A 464 2.68 7.65 14.92
CA VAL A 464 2.41 6.35 15.57
C VAL A 464 0.98 5.89 15.26
N VAL A 465 0.01 6.78 15.33
CA VAL A 465 -1.39 6.47 14.97
C VAL A 465 -1.49 6.11 13.48
N ALA A 466 -0.75 6.81 12.61
CA ALA A 466 -0.70 6.48 11.18
C ALA A 466 -0.08 5.09 10.91
N ALA A 467 0.85 4.65 11.76
CA ALA A 467 1.51 3.35 11.66
C ALA A 467 0.83 2.26 12.49
N TRP A 468 -0.32 2.52 13.12
CA TRP A 468 -0.90 1.61 14.12
C TRP A 468 -1.22 0.22 13.55
N ALA A 469 -1.76 0.16 12.34
CA ALA A 469 -2.04 -1.11 11.66
C ALA A 469 -0.75 -1.91 11.38
N ASP A 470 0.29 -1.27 10.84
CA ASP A 470 1.60 -1.88 10.58
C ASP A 470 2.30 -2.36 11.87
N ILE A 471 2.14 -1.61 12.97
CA ILE A 471 2.71 -1.97 14.27
C ILE A 471 1.97 -3.17 14.85
N GLN A 472 0.64 -3.24 14.71
CA GLN A 472 -0.15 -4.38 15.17
C GLN A 472 0.15 -5.65 14.38
N SER A 473 0.31 -5.58 13.06
CA SER A 473 0.70 -6.74 12.25
C SER A 473 2.12 -7.22 12.61
N ALA A 474 3.06 -6.30 12.85
CA ALA A 474 4.41 -6.64 13.31
C ALA A 474 4.46 -7.23 14.73
N LEU A 475 3.54 -6.83 15.63
CA LEU A 475 3.45 -7.34 17.00
C LEU A 475 2.63 -8.63 17.12
N ALA A 476 1.64 -8.83 16.24
CA ALA A 476 0.81 -10.04 16.17
C ALA A 476 1.47 -11.15 15.36
N GLY A 477 2.46 -10.82 14.52
CA GLY A 477 3.35 -11.76 13.86
C GLY A 477 4.15 -12.56 14.88
N ASP A 478 4.04 -13.88 14.77
CA ASP A 478 4.53 -14.91 15.68
C ASP A 478 6.00 -14.70 16.13
N PHE A 479 6.21 -14.50 17.43
CA PHE A 479 7.52 -14.75 18.08
C PHE A 479 7.79 -16.26 18.24
N GLY A 480 6.92 -17.12 17.71
CA GLY A 480 7.09 -18.56 17.58
C GLY A 480 7.44 -18.98 16.15
N THR A 481 8.45 -19.84 16.03
CA THR A 481 8.59 -20.79 14.91
C THR A 481 9.08 -20.31 13.52
N ALA A 482 10.24 -19.63 13.46
CA ALA A 482 11.33 -19.93 12.52
C ALA A 482 12.59 -19.10 12.85
N SER A 483 13.72 -19.76 13.13
CA SER A 483 15.08 -19.19 13.29
C SER A 483 15.14 -17.76 13.87
N SER A 484 14.88 -17.63 15.16
CA SER A 484 14.76 -16.36 15.90
C SER A 484 16.00 -15.46 15.87
N SER A 485 17.13 -15.90 15.31
CA SER A 485 18.33 -15.08 15.12
C SER A 485 18.25 -14.19 13.89
N ASP A 486 17.74 -14.69 12.77
CA ASP A 486 17.96 -14.07 11.46
C ASP A 486 16.93 -12.97 11.19
N ALA A 487 15.65 -13.21 11.49
CA ALA A 487 14.59 -12.19 11.42
C ALA A 487 14.82 -11.04 12.43
N VAL A 488 15.31 -11.37 13.62
CA VAL A 488 15.72 -10.37 14.62
C VAL A 488 16.97 -9.62 14.15
N SER A 489 17.93 -10.28 13.50
CA SER A 489 19.11 -9.60 12.95
C SER A 489 18.78 -8.62 11.83
N THR A 490 17.85 -8.95 10.93
CA THR A 490 17.41 -8.07 9.84
C THR A 490 16.62 -6.87 10.36
N LEU A 491 15.77 -7.07 11.36
CA LEU A 491 15.04 -6.00 12.02
C LEU A 491 15.99 -5.08 12.80
N ASN A 492 16.95 -5.66 13.53
CA ASN A 492 18.00 -4.91 14.23
C ASN A 492 18.88 -4.11 13.26
N ALA A 493 19.19 -4.66 12.07
CA ALA A 493 19.91 -3.95 11.03
C ALA A 493 19.12 -2.72 10.53
N GLY A 494 17.81 -2.86 10.32
CA GLY A 494 16.93 -1.74 9.96
C GLY A 494 16.91 -0.62 10.99
N TYR A 495 16.75 -0.96 12.27
CA TYR A 495 16.80 0.02 13.36
C TYR A 495 18.18 0.65 13.53
N ALA A 496 19.27 -0.10 13.33
CA ALA A 496 20.63 0.43 13.36
C ALA A 496 20.87 1.44 12.23
N TRP A 497 20.47 1.12 11.00
CA TRP A 497 20.51 2.05 9.87
C TRP A 497 19.67 3.30 10.12
N MET A 498 18.48 3.13 10.73
CA MET A 498 17.64 4.27 11.07
C MET A 498 18.27 5.14 12.15
N GLY A 499 18.86 4.56 13.21
CA GLY A 499 19.61 5.30 14.22
C GLY A 499 20.75 6.13 13.62
N MET A 500 21.51 5.54 12.69
CA MET A 500 22.56 6.25 11.94
C MET A 500 21.98 7.37 11.07
N ASN A 501 20.84 7.15 10.41
CA ASN A 501 20.15 8.16 9.62
C ASN A 501 19.65 9.33 10.48
N VAL A 502 19.12 9.08 11.68
CA VAL A 502 18.73 10.13 12.64
C VAL A 502 19.94 10.98 13.01
N PHE A 503 21.06 10.36 13.34
CA PHE A 503 22.31 11.06 13.68
C PHE A 503 22.85 11.87 12.49
N CYS A 504 22.91 11.29 11.29
CA CYS A 504 23.37 11.97 10.08
C CYS A 504 22.45 13.15 9.71
N SER A 505 21.13 12.96 9.80
CA SER A 505 20.13 14.00 9.52
C SER A 505 20.29 15.20 10.46
N ALA A 506 20.41 14.93 11.77
CA ALA A 506 20.59 15.98 12.76
C ALA A 506 21.93 16.70 12.58
N SER A 507 23.02 15.95 12.40
CA SER A 507 24.36 16.48 12.19
C SER A 507 24.45 17.33 10.92
N TYR A 508 23.82 16.90 9.82
CA TYR A 508 23.74 17.65 8.57
C TYR A 508 23.07 19.01 8.77
N LEU A 509 21.85 19.03 9.33
CA LEU A 509 21.06 20.26 9.46
C LEU A 509 21.67 21.25 10.46
N LEU A 510 22.27 20.78 11.55
CA LEU A 510 22.95 21.62 12.53
C LEU A 510 24.26 22.20 11.96
N SER A 511 25.06 21.37 11.27
CA SER A 511 26.31 21.79 10.64
C SER A 511 26.09 22.77 9.50
N MET A 512 25.12 22.49 8.62
CA MET A 512 24.74 23.38 7.53
C MET A 512 24.35 24.76 8.07
N ARG A 513 23.46 24.82 9.08
CA ARG A 513 23.06 26.09 9.70
C ARG A 513 24.25 26.83 10.32
N LYS A 514 25.13 26.12 11.02
CA LYS A 514 26.31 26.70 11.68
C LYS A 514 27.27 27.32 10.67
N VAL A 515 27.55 26.63 9.56
CA VAL A 515 28.45 27.13 8.52
C VAL A 515 27.82 28.27 7.74
N ILE A 516 26.52 28.22 7.41
CA ILE A 516 25.80 29.33 6.76
C ILE A 516 25.95 30.62 7.60
N LYS A 517 25.70 30.53 8.91
CA LYS A 517 25.84 31.68 9.82
C LYS A 517 27.29 32.15 9.96
N LYS A 518 28.25 31.24 10.10
CA LYS A 518 29.68 31.57 10.28
C LYS A 518 30.29 32.22 9.02
N MET A 519 29.87 31.77 7.85
CA MET A 519 30.43 32.23 6.57
C MET A 519 29.60 33.34 5.93
N ASN A 520 28.49 33.74 6.55
CA ASN A 520 27.51 34.71 6.04
C ASN A 520 27.08 34.40 4.59
N PHE A 521 26.84 33.12 4.29
CA PHE A 521 26.45 32.68 2.96
C PHE A 521 25.05 33.18 2.61
N LYS A 522 24.89 33.67 1.38
CA LYS A 522 23.57 33.90 0.79
C LYS A 522 22.96 32.58 0.32
N ASP A 523 21.67 32.61 -0.03
CA ASP A 523 20.90 31.42 -0.41
C ASP A 523 21.49 30.72 -1.63
N TRP A 524 21.84 31.49 -2.67
CA TRP A 524 22.46 30.99 -3.89
C TRP A 524 23.84 30.35 -3.65
N ASP A 525 24.65 30.94 -2.77
CA ASP A 525 25.96 30.38 -2.44
C ASP A 525 25.80 29.02 -1.75
N SER A 526 24.90 28.94 -0.77
CA SER A 526 24.64 27.71 -0.02
C SER A 526 24.16 26.58 -0.94
N MET A 527 23.24 26.87 -1.86
CA MET A 527 22.76 25.90 -2.85
C MET A 527 23.87 25.47 -3.82
N TYR A 528 24.68 26.41 -4.31
CA TYR A 528 25.78 26.14 -5.23
C TYR A 528 26.83 25.21 -4.60
N TYR A 529 27.33 25.54 -3.40
CA TYR A 529 28.30 24.69 -2.71
C TYR A 529 27.71 23.33 -2.33
N ASN A 530 26.42 23.29 -1.93
CA ASN A 530 25.76 22.03 -1.58
C ASN A 530 25.64 21.10 -2.79
N ASN A 531 25.23 21.58 -3.95
CA ASN A 531 25.14 20.74 -5.15
C ASN A 531 26.53 20.39 -5.69
N LEU A 532 27.42 21.37 -5.87
CA LEU A 532 28.73 21.17 -6.48
C LEU A 532 29.61 20.17 -5.71
N LEU A 533 29.70 20.32 -4.38
CA LEU A 533 30.58 19.48 -3.56
C LEU A 533 30.00 18.10 -3.24
N THR A 534 28.70 17.90 -3.50
CA THR A 534 28.04 16.60 -3.34
C THR A 534 28.32 15.68 -4.53
N ILE A 535 28.62 16.22 -5.72
CA ILE A 535 28.97 15.44 -6.93
C ILE A 535 30.13 14.46 -6.69
N PRO A 536 31.34 14.89 -6.25
CA PRO A 536 32.45 13.95 -6.04
C PRO A 536 32.18 12.95 -4.93
N VAL A 537 31.41 13.33 -3.90
CA VAL A 537 31.05 12.44 -2.80
C VAL A 537 30.09 11.35 -3.27
N LEU A 538 29.06 11.71 -4.05
CA LEU A 538 28.13 10.76 -4.67
C LEU A 538 28.83 9.82 -5.64
N LEU A 539 29.78 10.33 -6.42
CA LEU A 539 30.55 9.52 -7.36
C LEU A 539 31.40 8.48 -6.63
N VAL A 540 32.15 8.89 -5.59
CA VAL A 540 32.95 7.95 -4.79
C VAL A 540 32.06 6.93 -4.07
N LEU A 541 30.96 7.38 -3.45
CA LEU A 541 30.07 6.47 -2.74
C LEU A 541 29.40 5.49 -3.71
N GLY A 542 28.89 5.97 -4.86
CA GLY A 542 28.29 5.13 -5.90
C GLY A 542 29.25 4.07 -6.43
N LEU A 543 30.52 4.42 -6.65
CA LEU A 543 31.55 3.44 -7.06
C LEU A 543 31.84 2.40 -5.98
N LEU A 544 31.71 2.75 -4.70
CA LEU A 544 32.00 1.84 -3.58
C LEU A 544 30.81 0.96 -3.18
N THR A 545 29.57 1.46 -3.33
CA THR A 545 28.37 0.81 -2.80
C THR A 545 27.47 0.20 -3.86
N GLU A 546 27.59 0.61 -5.13
CA GLU A 546 26.75 0.12 -6.23
C GLU A 546 27.50 -0.90 -7.08
N ASP A 547 26.78 -1.89 -7.62
CA ASP A 547 27.35 -2.87 -8.55
C ASP A 547 27.32 -2.34 -9.99
N TRP A 548 28.49 -1.98 -10.52
CA TRP A 548 28.67 -1.47 -11.90
C TRP A 548 28.82 -2.58 -12.95
N SER A 549 28.48 -3.83 -12.62
CA SER A 549 28.51 -4.93 -13.57
C SER A 549 27.62 -4.67 -14.79
N SER A 550 28.04 -5.14 -15.96
CA SER A 550 27.29 -4.99 -17.22
C SER A 550 25.91 -5.64 -17.15
N ALA A 551 25.77 -6.73 -16.38
CA ALA A 551 24.51 -7.40 -16.13
C ALA A 551 23.56 -6.53 -15.30
N ASN A 552 24.05 -5.89 -14.22
CA ASN A 552 23.24 -5.01 -13.38
C ASN A 552 22.84 -3.73 -14.12
N LEU A 553 23.74 -3.17 -14.94
CA LEU A 553 23.46 -1.99 -15.77
C LEU A 553 22.45 -2.31 -16.88
N ALA A 554 22.51 -3.50 -17.49
CA ALA A 554 21.51 -3.93 -18.47
C ALA A 554 20.12 -4.15 -17.83
N ARG A 555 20.08 -4.66 -16.61
CA ARG A 555 18.83 -4.88 -15.85
C ARG A 555 18.16 -3.58 -15.41
N ASN A 556 18.94 -2.63 -14.85
CA ASN A 556 18.41 -1.38 -14.32
C ASN A 556 18.36 -0.23 -15.34
N PHE A 557 19.15 -0.31 -16.42
CA PHE A 557 19.26 0.71 -17.45
C PHE A 557 19.24 0.09 -18.87
N PRO A 558 18.13 -0.56 -19.26
CA PRO A 558 18.04 -1.28 -20.53
C PRO A 558 18.14 -0.33 -21.73
N PRO A 559 18.87 -0.71 -22.81
CA PRO A 559 19.22 0.17 -23.92
C PRO A 559 18.02 0.87 -24.58
N GLU A 560 16.90 0.18 -24.68
CA GLU A 560 15.63 0.69 -25.23
C GLU A 560 14.98 1.82 -24.39
N LEU A 561 15.20 1.84 -23.07
CA LEU A 561 14.61 2.84 -22.17
C LEU A 561 15.60 3.92 -21.71
N ARG A 562 16.90 3.82 -22.05
CA ARG A 562 17.93 4.75 -21.56
C ARG A 562 17.63 6.21 -21.85
N VAL A 563 17.11 6.50 -23.04
CA VAL A 563 16.76 7.87 -23.44
C VAL A 563 15.58 8.38 -22.60
N ARG A 564 14.54 7.56 -22.43
CA ARG A 564 13.36 7.93 -21.62
C ARG A 564 13.72 8.11 -20.14
N MET A 565 14.51 7.18 -19.59
CA MET A 565 15.01 7.27 -18.23
C MET A 565 15.94 8.49 -18.05
N GLY A 566 16.86 8.73 -18.98
CA GLY A 566 17.74 9.90 -18.97
C GLY A 566 16.95 11.22 -18.97
N VAL A 567 15.92 11.34 -19.80
CA VAL A 567 15.01 12.50 -19.79
C VAL A 567 14.29 12.64 -18.46
N GLY A 568 13.78 11.55 -17.88
CA GLY A 568 13.14 11.57 -16.56
C GLY A 568 14.09 12.00 -15.43
N ILE A 569 15.34 11.56 -15.46
CA ILE A 569 16.38 11.96 -14.51
C ILE A 569 16.69 13.47 -14.65
N VAL A 570 16.80 13.99 -15.88
CA VAL A 570 17.00 15.43 -16.10
C VAL A 570 15.80 16.25 -15.61
N TYR A 571 14.58 15.80 -15.89
CA TYR A 571 13.36 16.48 -15.45
C TYR A 571 13.23 16.52 -13.93
N SER A 572 13.50 15.41 -13.24
CA SER A 572 13.55 15.39 -11.78
C SER A 572 14.67 16.28 -11.21
N GLY A 573 15.82 16.35 -11.90
CA GLY A 573 16.89 17.29 -11.64
C GLY A 573 16.44 18.75 -11.66
N LEU A 574 15.69 19.14 -12.69
CA LEU A 574 15.13 20.49 -12.82
C LEU A 574 14.11 20.80 -11.72
N ALA A 575 13.23 19.85 -11.40
CA ALA A 575 12.23 20.01 -10.34
C ALA A 575 12.88 20.18 -8.95
N ALA A 576 14.03 19.52 -8.70
CA ALA A 576 14.74 19.57 -7.42
C ALA A 576 15.50 20.89 -7.17
N ILE A 577 15.74 21.71 -8.20
CA ILE A 577 16.46 23.00 -8.08
C ILE A 577 15.77 23.91 -7.05
N PHE A 578 14.46 24.08 -7.16
CA PHE A 578 13.70 24.96 -6.29
C PHE A 578 13.67 24.45 -4.84
N ILE A 579 13.55 23.13 -4.65
CA ILE A 579 13.58 22.53 -3.31
C ILE A 579 14.94 22.79 -2.66
N SER A 580 16.04 22.56 -3.39
CA SER A 580 17.41 22.79 -2.87
C SER A 580 17.64 24.24 -2.45
N TYR A 581 17.17 25.21 -3.25
CA TYR A 581 17.20 26.64 -2.90
C TYR A 581 16.37 26.95 -1.65
N CYS A 582 15.09 26.55 -1.66
CA CYS A 582 14.14 26.84 -0.58
C CYS A 582 14.56 26.21 0.75
N SER A 583 15.19 25.04 0.73
CA SER A 583 15.72 24.38 1.94
C SER A 583 16.82 25.21 2.59
N ALA A 584 17.82 25.67 1.82
CA ALA A 584 18.89 26.52 2.34
C ALA A 584 18.35 27.85 2.88
N TRP A 585 17.42 28.46 2.14
CA TRP A 585 16.75 29.69 2.54
C TRP A 585 15.99 29.53 3.86
N CYS A 586 15.17 28.48 3.98
CA CYS A 586 14.40 28.18 5.18
C CYS A 586 15.29 28.02 6.41
N ILE A 587 16.37 27.23 6.32
CA ILE A 587 17.31 26.99 7.43
C ILE A 587 18.00 28.29 7.86
N ARG A 588 18.37 29.15 6.90
CA ARG A 588 19.05 30.42 7.15
C ARG A 588 18.14 31.40 7.90
N VAL A 589 16.90 31.58 7.43
CA VAL A 589 15.98 32.59 7.98
C VAL A 589 15.22 32.13 9.22
N THR A 590 15.09 30.82 9.43
CA THR A 590 14.35 30.25 10.57
C THR A 590 15.29 29.48 11.51
N SER A 591 15.12 28.16 11.63
CA SER A 591 15.99 27.25 12.37
C SER A 591 16.03 25.86 11.75
N SER A 592 17.02 25.05 12.11
CA SER A 592 17.11 23.65 11.71
C SER A 592 15.93 22.84 12.24
N THR A 593 15.43 23.18 13.44
CA THR A 593 14.20 22.57 14.00
C THR A 593 12.96 22.97 13.21
N THR A 594 12.82 24.26 12.86
CA THR A 594 11.68 24.74 12.05
C THR A 594 11.67 24.10 10.67
N TYR A 595 12.83 23.99 10.02
CA TYR A 595 12.96 23.29 8.73
C TYR A 595 12.49 21.83 8.82
N SER A 596 12.93 21.10 9.85
CA SER A 596 12.54 19.70 10.05
C SER A 596 11.04 19.54 10.35
N MET A 597 10.48 20.47 11.14
CA MET A 597 9.05 20.50 11.45
C MET A 597 8.20 20.78 10.21
N VAL A 598 8.60 21.75 9.38
CA VAL A 598 7.92 22.04 8.10
C VAL A 598 8.01 20.85 7.15
N GLY A 599 9.16 20.18 7.10
CA GLY A 599 9.32 18.96 6.32
C GLY A 599 8.37 17.82 6.73
N ALA A 600 8.12 17.66 8.03
CA ALA A 600 7.13 16.70 8.52
C ALA A 600 5.69 17.12 8.18
N LEU A 601 5.36 18.41 8.35
CA LEU A 601 4.03 18.96 8.05
C LEU A 601 3.68 18.87 6.55
N ASN A 602 4.66 19.01 5.66
CA ASN A 602 4.45 18.91 4.20
C ASN A 602 3.91 17.55 3.75
N LYS A 603 4.06 16.49 4.56
CA LYS A 603 3.51 15.17 4.26
C LYS A 603 1.98 15.11 4.44
N LEU A 604 1.40 15.94 5.31
CA LEU A 604 -0.02 15.86 5.65
C LEU A 604 -0.94 16.31 4.49
N PRO A 605 -0.69 17.43 3.79
CA PRO A 605 -1.51 17.80 2.63
C PRO A 605 -1.41 16.80 1.48
N ILE A 606 -0.25 16.17 1.29
CA ILE A 606 -0.05 15.12 0.29
C ILE A 606 -0.89 13.89 0.66
N ALA A 607 -0.90 13.49 1.94
CA ALA A 607 -1.74 12.42 2.44
C ALA A 607 -3.24 12.74 2.27
N ILE A 608 -3.68 13.97 2.57
CA ILE A 608 -5.06 14.42 2.29
C ILE A 608 -5.38 14.33 0.81
N SER A 609 -4.47 14.80 -0.06
CA SER A 609 -4.66 14.72 -1.50
C SER A 609 -4.79 13.24 -1.94
N GLY A 610 -4.04 12.35 -1.31
CA GLY A 610 -4.19 10.90 -1.42
C GLY A 610 -5.63 10.43 -1.12
N LEU A 611 -6.19 10.83 0.01
CA LEU A 611 -7.53 10.45 0.44
C LEU A 611 -8.66 11.10 -0.36
N VAL A 612 -8.44 12.31 -0.90
CA VAL A 612 -9.46 13.10 -1.62
C VAL A 612 -9.50 12.73 -3.09
N PHE A 613 -8.34 12.60 -3.74
CA PHE A 613 -8.26 12.38 -5.18
C PHE A 613 -8.20 10.90 -5.56
N PHE A 614 -7.84 10.02 -4.63
CA PHE A 614 -7.85 8.58 -4.84
C PHE A 614 -8.86 7.94 -3.90
N SER A 615 -9.65 6.99 -4.40
CA SER A 615 -10.67 6.25 -3.63
C SER A 615 -10.06 5.25 -2.64
N ALA A 616 -9.01 5.65 -1.93
CA ALA A 616 -8.39 4.86 -0.88
C ALA A 616 -9.32 4.77 0.34
N PRO A 617 -9.37 3.63 1.03
CA PRO A 617 -10.21 3.46 2.22
C PRO A 617 -9.79 4.46 3.30
N VAL A 618 -10.73 5.35 3.65
CA VAL A 618 -10.54 6.35 4.71
C VAL A 618 -10.80 5.69 6.06
N THR A 619 -9.74 5.35 6.80
CA THR A 619 -9.88 4.80 8.15
C THR A 619 -9.91 5.91 9.19
N PHE A 620 -10.63 5.71 10.30
CA PHE A 620 -10.63 6.66 11.42
C PHE A 620 -9.20 6.96 11.90
N GLY A 621 -8.34 5.94 12.02
CA GLY A 621 -6.94 6.11 12.40
C GLY A 621 -6.15 7.04 11.47
N SER A 622 -6.30 6.88 10.15
CA SER A 622 -5.61 7.73 9.17
C SER A 622 -6.05 9.21 9.24
N VAL A 623 -7.35 9.46 9.40
CA VAL A 623 -7.91 10.81 9.53
C VAL A 623 -7.50 11.46 10.84
N SER A 624 -7.57 10.71 11.95
CA SER A 624 -7.13 11.17 13.27
C SER A 624 -5.64 11.51 13.28
N ALA A 625 -4.80 10.68 12.65
CA ALA A 625 -3.37 10.95 12.52
C ALA A 625 -3.10 12.28 11.79
N ILE A 626 -3.79 12.54 10.68
CA ILE A 626 -3.68 13.80 9.93
C ILE A 626 -4.10 14.99 10.79
N ALA A 627 -5.25 14.89 11.47
CA ALA A 627 -5.76 15.95 12.35
C ALA A 627 -4.78 16.29 13.48
N ILE A 628 -4.25 15.28 14.18
CA ILE A 628 -3.25 15.44 15.24
C ILE A 628 -1.97 16.12 14.69
N GLY A 629 -1.54 15.75 13.47
CA GLY A 629 -0.40 16.35 12.80
C GLY A 629 -0.58 17.85 12.53
N PHE A 630 -1.77 18.27 12.07
CA PHE A 630 -2.08 19.69 11.87
C PHE A 630 -2.13 20.47 13.20
N VAL A 631 -2.77 19.90 14.22
CA VAL A 631 -2.80 20.49 15.57
C VAL A 631 -1.38 20.70 16.11
N SER A 632 -0.50 19.70 15.92
CA SER A 632 0.91 19.81 16.27
C SER A 632 1.59 21.01 15.56
N GLY A 633 1.35 21.20 14.27
CA GLY A 633 1.87 22.33 13.49
C GLY A 633 1.38 23.70 13.98
N ILE A 634 0.09 23.80 14.33
CA ILE A 634 -0.50 25.03 14.87
C ILE A 634 0.13 25.37 16.23
N ILE A 635 0.25 24.39 17.12
CA ILE A 635 0.89 24.57 18.44
C ILE A 635 2.35 25.00 18.27
N TYR A 636 3.07 24.44 17.30
CA TYR A 636 4.44 24.86 17.00
C TYR A 636 4.51 26.33 16.57
N ALA A 637 3.64 26.74 15.66
CA ALA A 637 3.57 28.12 15.19
C ALA A 637 3.30 29.10 16.35
N LEU A 638 2.34 28.77 17.22
CA LEU A 638 2.02 29.55 18.42
C LEU A 638 3.22 29.61 19.38
N ALA A 639 3.95 28.50 19.57
CA ALA A 639 5.15 28.49 20.40
C ALA A 639 6.23 29.45 19.86
N ARG A 640 6.41 29.51 18.54
CA ARG A 640 7.38 30.41 17.91
C ARG A 640 6.97 31.87 17.98
N VAL A 641 5.69 32.18 17.84
CA VAL A 641 5.16 33.54 18.04
C VAL A 641 5.41 33.99 19.48
N LYS A 642 5.07 33.15 20.46
CA LYS A 642 5.27 33.46 21.89
C LYS A 642 6.75 33.67 22.25
N GLN A 643 7.65 32.84 21.72
CA GLN A 643 9.10 33.01 21.88
C GLN A 643 9.60 34.34 21.29
N SER A 644 9.06 34.75 20.14
CA SER A 644 9.47 35.98 19.46
C SER A 644 8.94 37.24 20.18
N SER A 645 7.74 37.18 20.74
CA SER A 645 7.18 38.27 21.57
C SER A 645 7.92 38.42 22.90
N ALA A 646 8.22 37.32 23.59
CA ALA A 646 8.99 37.35 24.85
C ALA A 646 10.40 37.95 24.69
N ALA A 647 11.02 37.78 23.51
CA ALA A 647 12.31 38.40 23.20
C ALA A 647 12.23 39.91 22.93
N LYS A 648 11.05 40.45 22.58
CA LYS A 648 10.83 41.90 22.39
C LYS A 648 10.54 42.64 23.70
N ASP A 649 9.95 41.95 24.68
CA ASP A 649 9.63 42.55 25.98
C ASP A 649 10.84 42.64 26.94
N SER A 650 11.95 41.97 26.63
CA SER A 650 13.22 42.13 27.35
C SER A 650 14.02 43.32 26.81
N LEU A 651 13.98 44.46 27.50
CA LEU A 651 14.86 45.61 27.23
C LEU A 651 16.35 45.20 27.35
N PRO A 652 17.26 45.77 26.52
CA PRO A 652 18.69 45.43 26.59
C PRO A 652 19.31 46.03 27.84
N MET A 653 19.41 45.25 28.92
CA MET A 653 20.24 45.60 30.07
C MET A 653 21.71 45.51 29.68
N THR A 654 22.33 46.67 29.51
CA THR A 654 23.79 46.85 29.54
C THR A 654 24.39 46.05 30.70
N ARG A 655 25.32 45.14 30.41
CA ARG A 655 26.10 44.41 31.41
C ARG A 655 26.75 45.39 32.38
N ILE A 656 26.30 45.41 33.63
CA ILE A 656 27.09 45.95 34.74
C ILE A 656 28.13 44.88 35.10
N PRO A 657 29.44 45.18 35.13
CA PRO A 657 30.44 44.21 35.53
C PRO A 657 30.24 43.88 37.03
N MET A 658 29.92 42.63 37.34
CA MET A 658 29.81 42.17 38.73
C MET A 658 31.18 42.15 39.40
N SER A 659 31.26 42.73 40.60
CA SER A 659 32.42 42.71 41.49
C SER A 659 32.67 41.30 42.05
N ALA A 660 33.95 40.95 42.22
CA ALA A 660 34.44 39.67 42.73
C ALA A 660 33.85 39.25 44.10
N SER A 661 33.26 40.17 44.85
CA SER A 661 32.56 39.90 46.11
C SER A 661 31.23 39.14 45.95
N SER A 662 30.59 39.19 44.78
CA SER A 662 29.32 38.51 44.53
C SER A 662 29.48 37.00 44.29
N GLN A 663 30.68 36.54 43.91
CA GLN A 663 30.98 35.14 43.67
C GLN A 663 31.11 34.37 45.01
N SER A 664 31.75 34.96 46.02
CA SER A 664 31.98 34.31 47.33
C SER A 664 30.71 34.05 48.15
N ASN A 665 29.65 34.86 47.99
CA ASN A 665 28.38 34.62 48.68
C ASN A 665 27.57 33.46 48.09
N LYS A 666 27.77 33.12 46.81
CA LYS A 666 27.09 31.96 46.20
C LYS A 666 27.73 30.64 46.65
N ASP A 667 29.05 30.61 46.78
CA ASP A 667 29.78 29.41 47.21
C ASP A 667 29.51 29.07 48.69
N ALA A 668 29.21 30.07 49.53
CA ALA A 668 28.81 29.87 50.92
C ALA A 668 27.39 29.28 51.07
N ILE A 669 26.49 29.55 50.13
CA ILE A 669 25.08 29.12 50.19
C ILE A 669 24.89 27.69 49.63
N SER A 670 25.72 27.25 48.68
CA SER A 670 25.64 25.87 48.16
C SER A 670 26.13 24.81 49.15
N ALA A 671 26.90 25.19 50.18
CA ALA A 671 27.42 24.28 51.19
C ALA A 671 26.41 23.92 52.30
N SER A 672 25.29 24.64 52.44
CA SER A 672 24.36 24.46 53.58
C SER A 672 23.04 23.75 53.26
N SER A 673 22.76 23.38 52.00
CA SER A 673 21.42 22.88 51.61
C SER A 673 21.27 21.36 51.55
N SER A 674 22.27 20.56 51.97
CA SER A 674 22.16 19.10 52.02
C SER A 674 21.71 18.61 53.39
N LYS A 675 20.48 18.94 53.81
CA LYS A 675 19.72 18.25 54.88
C LYS A 675 18.34 18.89 54.99
N LEU A 676 17.29 18.17 54.55
CA LEU A 676 15.94 18.10 55.11
C LEU A 676 14.93 17.61 54.06
N LYS A 677 14.31 16.44 54.31
CA LYS A 677 13.01 16.03 53.75
C LYS A 677 11.88 16.58 54.62
N PRO A 678 10.67 16.74 54.08
CA PRO A 678 9.49 16.31 54.84
C PRO A 678 8.42 15.57 54.01
N THR A 679 7.42 15.10 54.75
CA THR A 679 6.46 13.99 54.60
C THR A 679 4.99 14.46 54.56
N GLY A 680 4.10 13.71 53.88
CA GLY A 680 2.62 13.54 54.11
C GLY A 680 1.69 14.77 53.98
N ASN A 681 0.37 14.71 53.71
CA ASN A 681 -0.65 13.66 53.55
C ASN A 681 -1.99 14.30 53.04
N VAL A 682 -2.80 13.57 52.22
CA VAL A 682 -4.29 13.36 52.28
C VAL A 682 -5.26 14.57 52.00
N THR A 683 -6.43 14.55 51.29
CA THR A 683 -7.62 13.64 51.17
C THR A 683 -8.58 13.96 49.96
N GLN A 684 -9.40 12.94 49.55
CA GLN A 684 -10.80 12.89 48.99
C GLN A 684 -11.24 13.61 47.68
N SER A 685 -12.29 13.20 46.91
CA SER A 685 -13.01 11.94 46.53
C SER A 685 -14.14 12.30 45.53
N TYR A 686 -14.54 11.38 44.62
CA TYR A 686 -15.92 10.87 44.37
C TYR A 686 -16.08 10.15 43.00
N ASP A 687 -16.44 8.86 43.12
CA ASP A 687 -17.24 7.87 42.36
C ASP A 687 -17.89 8.17 40.98
N ASP A 688 -17.84 7.19 40.05
CA ASP A 688 -18.99 6.30 39.71
C ASP A 688 -18.66 5.18 38.67
N ILE A 689 -19.57 4.20 38.57
CA ILE A 689 -19.43 2.75 38.31
C ILE A 689 -19.98 2.25 36.94
N VAL A 690 -19.26 1.29 36.32
CA VAL A 690 -19.62 0.01 35.58
C VAL A 690 -20.84 -0.07 34.61
N ILE A 691 -20.66 -0.76 33.46
CA ILE A 691 -21.40 -1.98 33.01
C ILE A 691 -20.75 -2.60 31.75
N ILE A 692 -20.69 -3.94 31.79
CA ILE A 692 -20.30 -4.90 30.76
C ILE A 692 -21.49 -5.19 29.84
N VAL A 693 -21.24 -5.36 28.54
CA VAL A 693 -21.95 -6.33 27.69
C VAL A 693 -20.90 -7.13 26.95
#